data_AF-A0A5N6E1S6-F1
#
_entry.id   AF-A0A5N6E1S6-F1
#
_cell.length_a   1.000
_cell.length_b   1.000
_cell.length_c   1.000
_cell.angle_alpha   90.00
_cell.angle_beta   90.00
_cell.angle_gamma   90.00
#
_symmetry.space_group_name_H-M   'P 1'
#
loop_
_entity.id
_entity.type
_entity.pdbx_description
1 polymer ?
#
loop_
_entity_poly.entity_id
_entity_poly.type
_entity_poly.pdbx_seq_one_letter_code
_entity_poly.pdbx_strand_id
1 'polypeptide(L)'
;MATRGGRWADPVFFAWILLVHTVGLYFFAKGFLLSRRVLDFSSTCTRPLLPAFPSYESPHLQSTQSGCWMPRSFDKAVILVIDALRYDFAVPHAPQSSRKDTYQPFHNALTILHERAAQEPQNAVLFPFIADPPTTTLQRLKGLATGTLPTFIEAGANFAGSALSEDNFVTQLHKAGRRLVHLGDDTWTKLFPNHFLPNLSRAYDSFLVADLYTVDQGVEEHLIPLINHHQDEWDVIFGHFLGVDHVGHRFGPAHPEMSNKLKDMDRVITEVVNSIDENTLLVVLGDHGMDEHGNHGGETENEVQAALWMYTQRRHFGHLLVHPQEPASYLNKSAVYQIDLVPTLSLLLGIPIPFNSLGSPIREAFLGAAGNNWEQLVRAYMLSFAQIKRFHREYSIVEENAQHALEHNHTDFPQSVPGQELDFQDQEFLKTLYHELCDYQGKILQYYKSIWAQFNMAHIVEGLIILLSGAVALLLRVCAWDQCNLILSAPSRTIKMGTAASIATYLIHIAIVEPEKSRMSDGVILGATMSSIMLFACQFHLFGMIQVSTKSQMPTFWDIMAIALTILLSIGFASNSYTVWENQTVLTFLATFGICTISMSHRNFDRRNNTLGALLSVSFMILVRVVSLSRYCREEQLPFCVTTYHRLGNTMGWRLLIPYLIAILIPMATRIAFGSDLVSQDIGVWTWCHIGMPMALFFNAVYWTLDSANRIGWLEGRHSNMLSKGLHNFFSQSTLVIAIASSGIALTSKWTTIMTPVRYNMIITTFILLTSILVSGPMGGGSLSILYFQVLSLRKLLNHSRNFAIGPTIAALLGTLHFFGTGHNATLSSIQWEAAYILSQDLSYPWSPLLVTLNTFAGPIVAAFSIPLIIARDGHSQGMHPVAKSYAIHVLVYSVWALSTAVWASVLRRHLMLYAIFCPRFLMAGALLLIIDVIAIIISLITAVNTK
;
A
#
# COMPACT_ATOMS: atom_id res chain seq x y z
N MET A 1 25.52 33.38 32.15
CA MET A 1 25.72 32.66 30.87
C MET A 1 25.00 31.30 30.79
N ALA A 2 23.98 31.02 31.64
CA ALA A 2 23.32 29.70 31.73
C ALA A 2 22.03 29.54 30.87
N THR A 3 21.72 30.45 29.94
CA THR A 3 20.36 30.52 29.32
C THR A 3 20.29 30.24 27.83
N ARG A 4 21.37 29.87 27.14
CA ARG A 4 21.34 29.56 25.70
C ARG A 4 21.25 28.06 25.35
N GLY A 5 21.60 27.16 26.28
CA GLY A 5 21.62 25.70 26.02
C GLY A 5 20.26 24.98 26.08
N GLY A 6 19.30 25.50 26.86
CA GLY A 6 18.02 24.80 27.10
C GLY A 6 17.00 24.90 25.97
N ARG A 7 17.08 25.95 25.12
CA ARG A 7 16.06 26.24 24.10
C ARG A 7 15.96 25.16 23.01
N TRP A 8 17.06 24.50 22.71
CA TRP A 8 17.13 23.48 21.65
C TRP A 8 17.09 22.04 22.18
N ALA A 9 16.96 21.85 23.49
CA ALA A 9 16.99 20.52 24.11
C ALA A 9 15.81 19.64 23.68
N ASP A 10 14.59 20.18 23.64
CA ASP A 10 13.39 19.42 23.26
C ASP A 10 13.38 19.04 21.76
N PRO A 11 13.68 19.95 20.80
CA PRO A 11 13.83 19.56 19.39
C PRO A 11 14.90 18.49 19.15
N VAL A 12 16.05 18.60 19.81
CA VAL A 12 17.13 17.61 19.70
C VAL A 12 16.69 16.26 20.26
N PHE A 13 15.95 16.25 21.37
CA PHE A 13 15.38 15.02 21.93
C PHE A 13 14.41 14.33 20.96
N PHE A 14 13.47 15.05 20.37
CA PHE A 14 12.53 14.46 19.41
C PHE A 14 13.23 14.01 18.11
N ALA A 15 14.25 14.73 17.65
CA ALA A 15 15.08 14.29 16.52
C ALA A 15 15.83 12.99 16.84
N TRP A 16 16.36 12.85 18.06
CA TRP A 16 16.98 11.60 18.51
C TRP A 16 15.97 10.44 18.59
N ILE A 17 14.77 10.68 19.12
CA ILE A 17 13.70 9.67 19.16
C ILE A 17 13.29 9.22 17.76
N LEU A 18 13.13 10.15 16.81
CA LEU A 18 12.84 9.83 15.40
C LEU A 18 13.89 8.86 14.83
N LEU A 19 15.18 9.11 15.09
CA LEU A 19 16.26 8.23 14.64
C LEU A 19 16.16 6.84 15.28
N VAL A 20 15.89 6.76 16.59
CA VAL A 20 15.71 5.47 17.29
C VAL A 20 14.54 4.68 16.70
N HIS A 21 13.38 5.32 16.50
CA HIS A 21 12.22 4.67 15.89
C HIS A 21 12.50 4.26 14.44
N THR A 22 13.15 5.11 13.64
CA THR A 22 13.51 4.80 12.25
C THR A 22 14.42 3.58 12.18
N VAL A 23 15.45 3.50 13.02
CA VAL A 23 16.35 2.34 13.08
C VAL A 23 15.61 1.09 13.55
N GLY A 24 14.77 1.19 14.59
CA GLY A 24 13.98 0.06 15.07
C GLY A 24 13.02 -0.50 14.03
N LEU A 25 12.30 0.38 13.33
CA LEU A 25 11.42 0.01 12.22
C LEU A 25 12.21 -0.55 11.03
N TYR A 26 13.39 0.01 10.72
CA TYR A 26 14.26 -0.49 9.65
C TYR A 26 14.70 -1.94 9.90
N PHE A 27 15.25 -2.25 11.07
CA PHE A 27 15.68 -3.61 11.41
C PHE A 27 14.49 -4.58 11.44
N PHE A 28 13.38 -4.17 12.06
CA PHE A 28 12.19 -5.00 12.08
C PHE A 28 11.69 -5.28 10.65
N ALA A 29 11.50 -4.26 9.82
CA ALA A 29 11.02 -4.41 8.45
C ALA A 29 12.00 -5.22 7.59
N LYS A 30 13.30 -5.05 7.76
CA LYS A 30 14.34 -5.84 7.09
C LYS A 30 14.26 -7.33 7.44
N GLY A 31 13.92 -7.66 8.68
CA GLY A 31 13.75 -9.06 9.09
C GLY A 31 12.36 -9.63 8.81
N PHE A 32 11.34 -8.77 8.84
CA PHE A 32 9.93 -9.14 8.78
C PHE A 32 9.37 -9.15 7.37
N LEU A 33 9.68 -8.16 6.54
CA LEU A 33 9.21 -8.15 5.17
C LEU A 33 10.09 -9.09 4.36
N LEU A 34 9.46 -10.03 3.67
CA LEU A 34 10.17 -11.04 2.89
C LEU A 34 10.93 -10.35 1.74
N SER A 35 12.21 -10.66 1.61
CA SER A 35 13.01 -10.40 0.41
C SER A 35 13.57 -11.72 -0.10
N ARG A 36 13.34 -12.03 -1.37
CA ARG A 36 14.06 -13.11 -2.04
C ARG A 36 15.40 -12.59 -2.56
N ARG A 37 16.42 -13.44 -2.57
CA ARG A 37 17.65 -13.15 -3.30
C ARG A 37 17.40 -13.40 -4.77
N VAL A 38 17.54 -12.36 -5.58
CA VAL A 38 17.50 -12.48 -7.04
C VAL A 38 18.90 -12.84 -7.52
N LEU A 39 19.00 -13.81 -8.43
CA LEU A 39 20.27 -14.18 -9.04
C LEU A 39 20.43 -13.43 -10.36
N ASP A 40 21.59 -12.80 -10.56
CA ASP A 40 21.93 -12.01 -11.75
C ASP A 40 22.33 -12.87 -12.96
N PHE A 41 21.97 -14.16 -12.96
CA PHE A 41 22.21 -15.05 -14.09
C PHE A 41 21.14 -14.88 -15.17
N SER A 42 21.53 -15.13 -16.43
CA SER A 42 20.63 -15.05 -17.58
C SER A 42 20.72 -16.32 -18.43
N SER A 43 19.57 -16.77 -18.93
CA SER A 43 19.51 -17.93 -19.83
C SER A 43 20.09 -17.61 -21.21
N THR A 44 20.71 -18.61 -21.85
CA THR A 44 21.28 -18.52 -23.20
C THR A 44 20.99 -19.80 -23.99
N CYS A 45 20.77 -19.68 -25.31
CA CYS A 45 20.49 -20.81 -26.20
C CYS A 45 21.66 -21.78 -26.38
N THR A 46 22.90 -21.31 -26.20
CA THR A 46 24.13 -22.08 -26.46
C THR A 46 24.53 -23.04 -25.34
N ARG A 47 23.96 -22.90 -24.14
CA ARG A 47 24.25 -23.78 -23.01
C ARG A 47 23.24 -24.94 -22.98
N PRO A 48 23.67 -26.20 -23.15
CA PRO A 48 22.77 -27.34 -23.01
C PRO A 48 22.23 -27.34 -21.57
N LEU A 49 20.91 -27.39 -21.42
CA LEU A 49 20.28 -27.33 -20.11
C LEU A 49 20.64 -28.54 -19.25
N LEU A 50 20.78 -29.74 -19.86
CA LEU A 50 21.24 -30.97 -19.23
C LEU A 50 21.97 -31.88 -20.26
N PRO A 51 23.08 -32.57 -19.90
CA PRO A 51 23.87 -33.39 -20.84
C PRO A 51 23.16 -34.65 -21.40
N ALA A 52 22.11 -35.11 -20.71
CA ALA A 52 21.38 -36.35 -21.04
C ALA A 52 20.09 -36.12 -21.86
N PHE A 53 19.84 -34.88 -22.30
CA PHE A 53 18.64 -34.57 -23.08
C PHE A 53 18.93 -34.82 -24.55
N PRO A 54 18.04 -35.48 -25.30
CA PRO A 54 18.21 -35.66 -26.72
C PRO A 54 18.38 -34.28 -27.34
N SER A 55 19.58 -34.04 -27.86
CA SER A 55 19.84 -32.87 -28.68
C SER A 55 18.86 -33.00 -29.84
N TYR A 56 17.98 -32.02 -30.01
CA TYR A 56 17.25 -31.97 -31.26
C TYR A 56 18.31 -31.86 -32.35
N GLU A 57 18.48 -32.89 -33.18
CA GLU A 57 19.58 -33.04 -34.16
C GLU A 57 19.47 -32.03 -35.31
N SER A 58 18.93 -30.82 -35.07
CA SER A 58 18.96 -29.74 -36.04
C SER A 58 20.08 -28.75 -35.70
N PRO A 59 21.09 -28.60 -36.57
CA PRO A 59 22.11 -27.55 -36.47
C PRO A 59 21.54 -26.12 -36.38
N HIS A 60 20.25 -25.96 -36.67
CA HIS A 60 19.52 -24.69 -36.66
C HIS A 60 18.95 -24.28 -35.28
N LEU A 61 19.00 -25.13 -34.23
CA LEU A 61 18.42 -24.82 -32.91
C LEU A 61 19.40 -24.17 -31.90
N GLN A 62 20.54 -23.68 -32.38
CA GLN A 62 21.52 -22.91 -31.60
C GLN A 62 21.39 -21.38 -31.81
N SER A 63 20.45 -20.96 -32.66
CA SER A 63 20.19 -19.55 -33.01
C SER A 63 18.74 -19.18 -32.73
N THR A 64 18.52 -17.99 -32.15
CA THR A 64 17.18 -17.44 -31.88
C THR A 64 16.36 -17.18 -33.15
N GLN A 65 16.99 -17.23 -34.33
CA GLN A 65 16.32 -17.01 -35.62
C GLN A 65 15.41 -18.18 -36.04
N SER A 66 15.68 -19.40 -35.61
CA SER A 66 14.91 -20.62 -35.94
C SER A 66 14.25 -21.27 -34.72
N GLY A 67 14.69 -20.91 -33.52
CA GLY A 67 14.14 -21.38 -32.24
C GLY A 67 15.25 -21.70 -31.25
N CYS A 68 15.02 -21.35 -29.99
CA CYS A 68 15.92 -21.62 -28.87
C CYS A 68 15.36 -22.78 -28.04
N TRP A 69 16.12 -23.87 -27.90
CA TRP A 69 15.76 -25.12 -27.21
C TRP A 69 14.60 -25.93 -27.82
N MET A 70 13.62 -25.27 -28.41
CA MET A 70 12.51 -25.85 -29.16
C MET A 70 12.24 -24.99 -30.40
N PRO A 71 11.78 -25.57 -31.52
CA PRO A 71 11.27 -24.79 -32.64
C PRO A 71 10.16 -23.84 -32.19
N ARG A 72 10.19 -22.60 -32.67
CA ARG A 72 9.13 -21.65 -32.36
C ARG A 72 7.82 -22.09 -33.00
N SER A 73 6.72 -21.95 -32.26
CA SER A 73 5.37 -22.13 -32.79
C SER A 73 4.94 -20.91 -33.59
N PHE A 74 5.24 -19.70 -33.10
CA PHE A 74 4.78 -18.45 -33.69
C PHE A 74 5.96 -17.54 -34.01
N ASP A 75 5.84 -16.79 -35.10
CA ASP A 75 6.87 -15.81 -35.51
C ASP A 75 6.68 -14.49 -34.79
N LYS A 76 5.43 -14.14 -34.48
CA LYS A 76 5.00 -12.88 -33.89
C LYS A 76 4.02 -13.08 -32.74
N ALA A 77 3.92 -12.07 -31.87
CA ALA A 77 2.89 -12.02 -30.84
C ALA A 77 2.32 -10.60 -30.63
N VAL A 78 1.03 -10.54 -30.32
CA VAL A 78 0.36 -9.36 -29.79
C VAL A 78 -0.10 -9.71 -28.38
N ILE A 79 0.43 -9.01 -27.38
CA ILE A 79 0.16 -9.23 -25.96
C ILE A 79 -0.58 -8.00 -25.45
N LEU A 80 -1.88 -8.17 -25.19
CA LEU A 80 -2.75 -7.14 -24.64
C LEU A 80 -2.98 -7.41 -23.16
N VAL A 81 -2.50 -6.50 -22.32
CA VAL A 81 -2.79 -6.46 -20.90
C VAL A 81 -3.95 -5.49 -20.69
N ILE A 82 -5.01 -5.95 -20.04
CA ILE A 82 -6.14 -5.12 -19.63
C ILE A 82 -6.11 -5.06 -18.11
N ASP A 83 -5.76 -3.88 -17.57
CA ASP A 83 -5.59 -3.68 -16.13
C ASP A 83 -6.89 -4.01 -15.38
N ALA A 84 -6.76 -4.80 -14.31
CA ALA A 84 -7.84 -5.29 -13.47
C ALA A 84 -8.93 -6.13 -14.20
N LEU A 85 -8.60 -6.81 -15.31
CA LEU A 85 -9.52 -7.73 -16.00
C LEU A 85 -9.82 -9.00 -15.19
N ARG A 86 -10.91 -8.95 -14.43
CA ARG A 86 -11.45 -10.09 -13.68
C ARG A 86 -11.95 -11.21 -14.59
N TYR A 87 -11.84 -12.45 -14.12
CA TYR A 87 -12.35 -13.62 -14.85
C TYR A 87 -13.86 -13.57 -15.11
N ASP A 88 -14.64 -13.06 -14.16
CA ASP A 88 -16.10 -12.97 -14.26
C ASP A 88 -16.59 -11.87 -15.23
N PHE A 89 -15.69 -10.99 -15.70
CA PHE A 89 -15.98 -10.08 -16.81
C PHE A 89 -15.95 -10.79 -18.17
N ALA A 90 -15.18 -11.88 -18.26
CA ALA A 90 -14.92 -12.61 -19.50
C ALA A 90 -15.83 -13.83 -19.70
N VAL A 91 -16.68 -14.18 -18.73
CA VAL A 91 -17.56 -15.35 -18.79
C VAL A 91 -19.04 -14.98 -18.63
N PRO A 92 -19.98 -15.78 -19.19
CA PRO A 92 -21.40 -15.55 -19.01
C PRO A 92 -21.84 -15.66 -17.56
N HIS A 93 -22.82 -14.85 -17.17
CA HIS A 93 -23.44 -14.97 -15.85
C HIS A 93 -24.19 -16.31 -15.71
N ALA A 94 -23.75 -17.16 -14.78
CA ALA A 94 -24.37 -18.46 -14.54
C ALA A 94 -25.67 -18.33 -13.73
N PRO A 95 -26.82 -18.87 -14.19
CA PRO A 95 -28.04 -18.87 -13.40
C PRO A 95 -28.05 -20.04 -12.40
N GLN A 96 -27.60 -19.87 -11.13
CA GLN A 96 -27.81 -20.88 -10.07
C GLN A 96 -28.14 -20.35 -8.65
N SER A 97 -29.23 -20.92 -8.13
CA SER A 97 -29.69 -21.30 -6.76
C SER A 97 -29.30 -20.56 -5.46
N SER A 98 -28.28 -19.71 -5.39
CA SER A 98 -27.94 -18.97 -4.16
C SER A 98 -28.32 -17.49 -4.28
N ARG A 99 -29.06 -16.96 -3.29
CA ARG A 99 -29.67 -15.62 -3.27
C ARG A 99 -28.69 -14.41 -3.29
N LYS A 100 -27.42 -14.59 -3.67
CA LYS A 100 -26.38 -13.55 -3.53
C LYS A 100 -25.89 -12.91 -4.83
N ASP A 101 -25.97 -13.57 -5.98
CA ASP A 101 -25.43 -12.99 -7.23
C ASP A 101 -26.53 -12.29 -8.03
N THR A 102 -26.71 -11.01 -7.74
CA THR A 102 -27.58 -10.14 -8.54
C THR A 102 -26.90 -9.84 -9.86
N TYR A 103 -27.65 -9.84 -10.97
CA TYR A 103 -27.12 -9.43 -12.28
C TYR A 103 -26.52 -8.01 -12.19
N GLN A 104 -25.22 -7.88 -12.47
CA GLN A 104 -24.48 -6.63 -12.46
C GLN A 104 -24.32 -6.07 -13.90
N PRO A 105 -24.12 -4.75 -14.07
CA PRO A 105 -24.00 -4.14 -15.39
C PRO A 105 -22.85 -4.66 -16.28
N PHE A 106 -21.77 -5.17 -15.68
CA PHE A 106 -20.62 -5.72 -16.41
C PHE A 106 -20.88 -7.11 -17.02
N HIS A 107 -21.90 -7.84 -16.57
CA HIS A 107 -22.16 -9.18 -17.08
C HIS A 107 -22.50 -9.19 -18.57
N ASN A 108 -21.86 -10.09 -19.32
CA ASN A 108 -22.02 -10.26 -20.76
C ASN A 108 -21.63 -8.99 -21.57
N ALA A 109 -20.72 -8.16 -21.07
CA ALA A 109 -20.21 -6.99 -21.79
C ALA A 109 -18.97 -7.28 -22.65
N LEU A 110 -18.12 -8.22 -22.23
CA LEU A 110 -16.93 -8.70 -22.96
C LEU A 110 -17.14 -10.19 -23.31
N THR A 111 -17.76 -10.47 -24.44
CA THR A 111 -18.21 -11.82 -24.79
C THR A 111 -17.24 -12.55 -25.73
N ILE A 112 -16.45 -11.82 -26.52
CA ILE A 112 -15.58 -12.39 -27.56
C ILE A 112 -14.65 -13.49 -27.03
N LEU A 113 -14.12 -13.31 -25.81
CA LEU A 113 -13.16 -14.25 -25.19
C LEU A 113 -13.80 -15.62 -24.97
N HIS A 114 -14.95 -15.65 -24.31
CA HIS A 114 -15.71 -16.88 -24.05
C HIS A 114 -16.33 -17.45 -25.33
N GLU A 115 -16.92 -16.61 -26.18
CA GLU A 115 -17.56 -17.05 -27.43
C GLU A 115 -16.57 -17.78 -28.34
N ARG A 116 -15.37 -17.21 -28.56
CA ARG A 116 -14.33 -17.87 -29.37
C ARG A 116 -13.79 -19.12 -28.71
N ALA A 117 -13.54 -19.10 -27.40
CA ALA A 117 -13.08 -20.30 -26.68
C ALA A 117 -14.10 -21.46 -26.73
N ALA A 118 -15.40 -21.14 -26.76
CA ALA A 118 -16.47 -22.13 -26.85
C ALA A 118 -16.71 -22.63 -28.29
N GLN A 119 -16.69 -21.73 -29.27
CA GLN A 119 -17.02 -22.05 -30.67
C GLN A 119 -15.82 -22.59 -31.45
N GLU A 120 -14.62 -22.11 -31.14
CA GLU A 120 -13.36 -22.46 -31.81
C GLU A 120 -12.30 -22.91 -30.79
N PRO A 121 -12.55 -23.99 -30.03
CA PRO A 121 -11.66 -24.39 -28.93
C PRO A 121 -10.23 -24.72 -29.40
N GLN A 122 -10.04 -25.13 -30.66
CA GLN A 122 -8.70 -25.39 -31.21
C GLN A 122 -7.93 -24.11 -31.56
N ASN A 123 -8.61 -22.96 -31.64
CA ASN A 123 -8.04 -21.66 -31.96
C ASN A 123 -7.92 -20.76 -30.73
N ALA A 124 -8.77 -20.99 -29.72
CA ALA A 124 -8.91 -20.12 -28.56
C ALA A 124 -8.96 -20.92 -27.24
N VAL A 125 -8.32 -20.41 -26.20
CA VAL A 125 -8.41 -20.94 -24.84
C VAL A 125 -8.61 -19.83 -23.82
N LEU A 126 -9.45 -20.05 -22.82
CA LEU A 126 -9.76 -19.12 -21.72
C LEU A 126 -9.51 -19.82 -20.37
N PHE A 127 -8.85 -19.13 -19.44
CA PHE A 127 -8.53 -19.65 -18.11
C PHE A 127 -8.79 -18.61 -17.01
N PRO A 128 -9.21 -19.05 -15.82
CA PRO A 128 -8.97 -18.29 -14.59
C PRO A 128 -7.45 -18.15 -14.39
N PHE A 129 -6.96 -16.92 -14.22
CA PHE A 129 -5.55 -16.58 -14.19
C PHE A 129 -5.17 -15.99 -12.83
N ILE A 130 -4.49 -16.79 -12.01
CA ILE A 130 -4.31 -16.53 -10.59
C ILE A 130 -3.06 -15.67 -10.34
N ALA A 131 -3.26 -14.47 -9.82
CA ALA A 131 -2.22 -13.52 -9.45
C ALA A 131 -1.79 -13.70 -7.98
N ASP A 132 -0.51 -14.01 -7.71
CA ASP A 132 -0.01 -14.06 -6.33
C ASP A 132 -0.02 -12.65 -5.70
N PRO A 133 -0.50 -12.41 -4.47
CA PRO A 133 -0.45 -11.09 -3.83
C PRO A 133 0.98 -10.52 -3.66
N PRO A 134 1.18 -9.19 -3.62
CA PRO A 134 0.17 -8.13 -3.75
C PRO A 134 -0.28 -7.92 -5.21
N THR A 135 -1.59 -7.69 -5.38
CA THR A 135 -2.29 -7.50 -6.67
C THR A 135 -2.19 -6.04 -7.16
N THR A 136 -0.97 -5.48 -7.19
CA THR A 136 -0.71 -4.15 -7.74
C THR A 136 -0.03 -4.25 -9.10
N THR A 137 -0.46 -3.46 -10.09
CA THR A 137 0.04 -3.46 -11.49
C THR A 137 1.55 -3.66 -11.62
N LEU A 138 2.36 -2.81 -10.99
CA LEU A 138 3.83 -2.90 -11.07
C LEU A 138 4.39 -4.26 -10.61
N GLN A 139 3.83 -4.84 -9.55
CA GLN A 139 4.28 -6.14 -9.04
C GLN A 139 3.82 -7.28 -9.96
N ARG A 140 2.64 -7.15 -10.57
CA ARG A 140 2.10 -8.13 -11.51
C ARG A 140 2.90 -8.14 -12.80
N LEU A 141 3.18 -6.97 -13.37
CA LEU A 141 4.01 -6.85 -14.57
C LEU A 141 5.40 -7.47 -14.40
N LYS A 142 6.02 -7.32 -13.21
CA LYS A 142 7.27 -8.03 -12.89
C LYS A 142 7.09 -9.54 -12.92
N GLY A 143 6.10 -10.08 -12.19
CA GLY A 143 5.82 -11.52 -12.16
C GLY A 143 5.52 -12.10 -13.55
N LEU A 144 4.74 -11.37 -14.36
CA LEU A 144 4.38 -11.71 -15.74
C LEU A 144 5.56 -11.63 -16.71
N ALA A 145 6.61 -10.88 -16.38
CA ALA A 145 7.83 -10.80 -17.18
C ALA A 145 8.88 -11.85 -16.77
N THR A 146 8.95 -12.23 -15.49
CA THR A 146 10.05 -13.02 -14.94
C THR A 146 9.69 -14.48 -14.70
N GLY A 147 8.40 -14.77 -14.48
CA GLY A 147 7.93 -16.11 -14.10
C GLY A 147 8.26 -16.45 -12.65
N THR A 148 8.49 -15.44 -11.81
CA THR A 148 8.90 -15.60 -10.41
C THR A 148 7.80 -15.16 -9.45
N LEU A 149 7.87 -15.62 -8.20
CA LEU A 149 6.98 -15.17 -7.14
C LEU A 149 7.32 -13.74 -6.70
N PRO A 150 6.32 -12.88 -6.48
CA PRO A 150 6.49 -11.51 -5.97
C PRO A 150 6.93 -11.49 -4.49
N THR A 151 7.55 -10.41 -4.04
CA THR A 151 7.83 -10.18 -2.59
C THR A 151 7.39 -8.79 -2.13
N PHE A 152 6.89 -8.67 -0.89
CA PHE A 152 6.31 -7.41 -0.37
C PHE A 152 7.28 -6.22 -0.32
N ILE A 153 8.58 -6.44 -0.12
CA ILE A 153 9.59 -5.36 -0.12
C ILE A 153 9.65 -4.67 -1.49
N GLU A 154 9.42 -5.42 -2.57
CA GLU A 154 9.45 -4.85 -3.91
C GLU A 154 8.30 -3.87 -4.14
N ALA A 155 7.14 -4.01 -3.49
CA ALA A 155 6.08 -3.02 -3.62
C ALA A 155 6.52 -1.63 -3.12
N GLY A 156 7.19 -1.58 -1.95
CA GLY A 156 7.65 -0.33 -1.33
C GLY A 156 8.85 0.32 -2.03
N ALA A 157 9.86 -0.47 -2.41
CA ALA A 157 11.09 0.03 -3.03
C ALA A 157 10.90 0.44 -4.51
N ASN A 158 9.88 -0.10 -5.19
CA ASN A 158 9.62 0.17 -6.61
C ASN A 158 8.56 1.24 -6.88
N PHE A 159 8.02 1.94 -5.87
CA PHE A 159 7.18 3.15 -6.10
C PHE A 159 7.92 4.25 -6.90
N ALA A 160 9.23 4.11 -7.10
CA ALA A 160 10.05 4.96 -7.97
C ALA A 160 10.21 4.45 -9.41
N GLY A 161 9.60 3.32 -9.80
CA GLY A 161 9.70 2.76 -11.15
C GLY A 161 11.13 2.38 -11.57
N SER A 162 11.88 1.69 -10.70
CA SER A 162 13.24 1.26 -11.02
C SER A 162 13.26 0.14 -12.07
N ALA A 163 14.22 0.23 -12.99
CA ALA A 163 14.44 -0.74 -14.06
C ALA A 163 14.60 -2.17 -13.51
N LEU A 164 14.00 -3.14 -14.22
CA LEU A 164 14.09 -4.55 -13.87
C LEU A 164 15.43 -5.11 -14.34
N SER A 165 16.32 -5.43 -13.40
CA SER A 165 17.67 -5.93 -13.68
C SER A 165 17.73 -7.44 -13.86
N GLU A 166 16.74 -8.18 -13.36
CA GLU A 166 16.74 -9.64 -13.40
C GLU A 166 16.39 -10.20 -14.77
N ASP A 167 16.85 -11.42 -15.07
CA ASP A 167 16.53 -12.06 -16.34
C ASP A 167 15.03 -12.24 -16.51
N ASN A 168 14.49 -11.78 -17.64
CA ASN A 168 13.07 -11.71 -17.91
C ASN A 168 12.76 -11.89 -19.40
N PHE A 169 11.50 -12.21 -19.69
CA PHE A 169 10.98 -12.51 -21.02
C PHE A 169 11.21 -11.37 -22.03
N VAL A 170 10.94 -10.12 -21.64
CA VAL A 170 11.11 -8.94 -22.51
C VAL A 170 12.58 -8.74 -22.89
N THR A 171 13.48 -8.89 -21.91
CA THR A 171 14.93 -8.81 -22.12
C THR A 171 15.42 -9.96 -22.98
N GLN A 172 14.87 -11.17 -22.82
CA GLN A 172 15.21 -12.32 -23.67
C GLN A 172 14.76 -12.12 -25.13
N LEU A 173 13.58 -11.55 -25.36
CA LEU A 173 13.14 -11.15 -26.70
C LEU A 173 14.09 -10.11 -27.31
N HIS A 174 14.45 -9.06 -26.55
CA HIS A 174 15.36 -8.03 -27.01
C HIS A 174 16.75 -8.59 -27.35
N LYS A 175 17.32 -9.43 -26.47
CA LYS A 175 18.59 -10.15 -26.70
C LYS A 175 18.53 -11.09 -27.91
N ALA A 176 17.36 -11.65 -28.20
CA ALA A 176 17.12 -12.46 -29.39
C ALA A 176 17.04 -11.64 -30.69
N GLY A 177 17.17 -10.31 -30.62
CA GLY A 177 17.09 -9.41 -31.77
C GLY A 177 15.67 -9.12 -32.22
N ARG A 178 14.66 -9.39 -31.38
CA ARG A 178 13.24 -9.14 -31.71
C ARG A 178 12.91 -7.65 -31.62
N ARG A 179 12.07 -7.19 -32.54
CA ARG A 179 11.57 -5.83 -32.62
C ARG A 179 10.35 -5.66 -31.74
N LEU A 180 10.55 -4.98 -30.62
CA LEU A 180 9.54 -4.82 -29.58
C LEU A 180 8.89 -3.46 -29.68
N VAL A 181 7.57 -3.44 -29.64
CA VAL A 181 6.76 -2.21 -29.60
C VAL A 181 5.92 -2.22 -28.34
N HIS A 182 5.87 -1.07 -27.66
CA HIS A 182 5.01 -0.86 -26.48
C HIS A 182 4.02 0.27 -26.74
N LEU A 183 2.74 0.03 -26.45
CA LEU A 183 1.66 1.01 -26.48
C LEU A 183 0.91 0.98 -25.15
N GLY A 184 0.76 2.11 -24.46
CA GLY A 184 -0.06 2.21 -23.25
C GLY A 184 0.71 2.70 -22.02
N ASP A 185 0.42 2.11 -20.86
CA ASP A 185 1.00 2.44 -19.55
C ASP A 185 2.53 2.59 -19.55
N ASP A 186 3.02 3.78 -19.16
CA ASP A 186 4.44 4.11 -19.11
C ASP A 186 5.29 3.23 -18.16
N THR A 187 4.67 2.45 -17.27
CA THR A 187 5.32 1.50 -16.37
C THR A 187 6.24 0.54 -17.12
N TRP A 188 5.87 0.13 -18.34
CA TRP A 188 6.71 -0.72 -19.18
C TRP A 188 8.04 -0.06 -19.55
N THR A 189 8.03 1.24 -19.85
CA THR A 189 9.27 1.97 -20.21
C THR A 189 10.17 2.23 -19.01
N LYS A 190 9.58 2.31 -17.80
CA LYS A 190 10.30 2.38 -16.52
C LYS A 190 10.96 1.05 -16.18
N LEU A 191 10.25 -0.06 -16.36
CA LEU A 191 10.75 -1.42 -16.11
C LEU A 191 11.80 -1.86 -17.15
N PHE A 192 11.60 -1.55 -18.43
CA PHE A 192 12.43 -2.00 -19.55
C PHE A 192 13.00 -0.82 -20.36
N PRO A 193 13.84 0.03 -19.75
CA PRO A 193 14.39 1.18 -20.45
C PRO A 193 15.17 0.72 -21.68
N ASN A 194 14.97 1.41 -22.81
CA ASN A 194 15.64 1.17 -24.10
C ASN A 194 15.35 -0.19 -24.78
N HIS A 195 14.37 -0.97 -24.33
CA HIS A 195 14.03 -2.26 -24.96
C HIS A 195 13.09 -2.12 -26.16
N PHE A 196 12.27 -1.07 -26.18
CA PHE A 196 11.23 -0.83 -27.18
C PHE A 196 11.69 0.12 -28.29
N LEU A 197 11.17 -0.07 -29.50
CA LEU A 197 11.47 0.78 -30.66
C LEU A 197 10.88 2.19 -30.47
N PRO A 198 11.70 3.26 -30.38
CA PRO A 198 11.21 4.60 -30.03
C PRO A 198 10.21 5.20 -31.02
N ASN A 199 10.34 4.89 -32.32
CA ASN A 199 9.49 5.48 -33.36
C ASN A 199 8.09 4.87 -33.41
N LEU A 200 7.94 3.62 -32.95
CA LEU A 200 6.68 2.87 -33.00
C LEU A 200 6.00 2.79 -31.63
N SER A 201 6.75 2.99 -30.55
CA SER A 201 6.23 2.86 -29.18
C SER A 201 5.66 4.17 -28.66
N ARG A 202 4.58 4.08 -27.88
CA ARG A 202 3.88 5.21 -27.27
C ARG A 202 3.55 4.88 -25.81
N ALA A 203 4.20 5.59 -24.90
CA ALA A 203 3.93 5.50 -23.47
C ALA A 203 3.03 6.67 -23.04
N TYR A 204 2.07 6.39 -22.17
CA TYR A 204 1.13 7.36 -21.62
C TYR A 204 1.17 7.30 -20.08
N ASP A 205 0.98 8.44 -19.43
CA ASP A 205 0.96 8.51 -17.96
C ASP A 205 -0.19 7.66 -17.39
N SER A 206 0.14 6.73 -16.50
CA SER A 206 -0.77 5.73 -15.97
C SER A 206 -1.43 6.11 -14.66
N PHE A 207 -0.93 7.13 -13.96
CA PHE A 207 -1.42 7.34 -12.59
C PHE A 207 -2.67 8.24 -12.50
N LEU A 208 -3.10 8.88 -13.59
CA LEU A 208 -4.32 9.70 -13.59
C LEU A 208 -5.58 8.81 -13.70
N VAL A 209 -6.01 8.26 -12.56
CA VAL A 209 -7.21 7.39 -12.45
C VAL A 209 -8.49 8.03 -13.00
N ALA A 210 -8.56 9.36 -13.02
CA ALA A 210 -9.69 10.09 -13.58
C ALA A 210 -9.81 9.97 -15.11
N ASP A 211 -8.76 9.54 -15.79
CA ASP A 211 -8.72 9.39 -17.24
C ASP A 211 -9.15 7.99 -17.67
N LEU A 212 -10.32 7.89 -18.28
CA LEU A 212 -10.86 6.60 -18.73
C LEU A 212 -10.53 6.29 -20.19
N TYR A 213 -9.86 7.19 -20.92
CA TYR A 213 -9.83 7.11 -22.38
C TYR A 213 -8.49 7.42 -23.03
N THR A 214 -7.66 8.34 -22.52
CA THR A 214 -6.48 8.79 -23.28
C THR A 214 -5.50 7.64 -23.53
N VAL A 215 -5.25 6.81 -22.51
CA VAL A 215 -4.35 5.65 -22.63
C VAL A 215 -4.93 4.62 -23.60
N ASP A 216 -6.18 4.17 -23.35
CA ASP A 216 -6.86 3.19 -24.19
C ASP A 216 -6.95 3.64 -25.66
N GLN A 217 -7.44 4.86 -25.91
CA GLN A 217 -7.54 5.43 -27.26
C GLN A 217 -6.16 5.57 -27.90
N GLY A 218 -5.15 5.93 -27.11
CA GLY A 218 -3.77 5.98 -27.56
C GLY A 218 -3.21 4.63 -27.97
N VAL A 219 -3.62 3.54 -27.31
CA VAL A 219 -3.31 2.17 -27.75
C VAL A 219 -4.08 1.84 -29.03
N GLU A 220 -5.38 2.08 -29.07
CA GLU A 220 -6.26 1.79 -30.21
C GLU A 220 -5.80 2.48 -31.51
N GLU A 221 -5.50 3.79 -31.43
CA GLU A 221 -5.09 4.61 -32.56
C GLU A 221 -3.84 4.05 -33.27
N HIS A 222 -2.94 3.41 -32.52
CA HIS A 222 -1.65 2.94 -33.03
C HIS A 222 -1.61 1.43 -33.27
N LEU A 223 -2.39 0.63 -32.53
CA LEU A 223 -2.33 -0.83 -32.56
C LEU A 223 -2.74 -1.40 -33.93
N ILE A 224 -3.93 -1.04 -34.42
CA ILE A 224 -4.46 -1.60 -35.67
C ILE A 224 -3.61 -1.18 -36.89
N PRO A 225 -3.17 0.08 -37.04
CA PRO A 225 -2.24 0.45 -38.11
C PRO A 225 -0.92 -0.32 -38.10
N LEU A 226 -0.35 -0.62 -36.92
CA LEU A 226 0.87 -1.44 -36.83
C LEU A 226 0.65 -2.87 -37.34
N ILE A 227 -0.48 -3.48 -36.98
CA ILE A 227 -0.83 -4.84 -37.41
C ILE A 227 -1.10 -4.89 -38.92
N ASN A 228 -1.75 -3.87 -39.49
CA ASN A 228 -2.18 -3.90 -40.89
C ASN A 228 -1.13 -3.37 -41.89
N HIS A 229 -0.35 -2.34 -41.52
CA HIS A 229 0.51 -1.62 -42.47
C HIS A 229 2.01 -1.78 -42.21
N HIS A 230 2.40 -2.21 -41.00
CA HIS A 230 3.80 -2.28 -40.58
C HIS A 230 4.21 -3.68 -40.12
N GLN A 231 3.62 -4.72 -40.72
CA GLN A 231 3.86 -6.12 -40.33
C GLN A 231 5.34 -6.47 -40.31
N ASP A 232 6.13 -5.93 -41.24
CA ASP A 232 7.57 -6.18 -41.34
C ASP A 232 8.41 -5.24 -40.48
N GLU A 233 7.86 -4.53 -39.50
CA GLU A 233 8.62 -3.60 -38.62
C GLU A 233 8.61 -4.02 -37.14
N TRP A 234 7.77 -4.98 -36.76
CA TRP A 234 7.63 -5.47 -35.40
C TRP A 234 7.60 -7.01 -35.35
N ASP A 235 7.98 -7.56 -34.19
CA ASP A 235 7.85 -9.00 -33.91
C ASP A 235 6.97 -9.25 -32.68
N VAL A 236 7.02 -8.37 -31.68
CA VAL A 236 6.13 -8.43 -30.51
C VAL A 236 5.57 -7.06 -30.17
N ILE A 237 4.26 -6.96 -30.06
CA ILE A 237 3.55 -5.75 -29.59
C ILE A 237 3.03 -6.01 -28.17
N PHE A 238 3.34 -5.11 -27.26
CA PHE A 238 2.75 -5.03 -25.92
C PHE A 238 1.76 -3.85 -25.90
N GLY A 239 0.48 -4.13 -25.74
CA GLY A 239 -0.57 -3.13 -25.51
C GLY A 239 -1.05 -3.20 -24.08
N HIS A 240 -1.03 -2.09 -23.33
CA HIS A 240 -1.51 -2.05 -21.94
C HIS A 240 -2.64 -1.03 -21.77
N PHE A 241 -3.87 -1.51 -21.56
CA PHE A 241 -5.08 -0.73 -21.35
C PHE A 241 -5.35 -0.53 -19.86
N LEU A 242 -5.74 0.67 -19.47
CA LEU A 242 -5.99 1.04 -18.06
C LEU A 242 -7.46 1.33 -17.77
N GLY A 243 -8.29 1.52 -18.81
CA GLY A 243 -9.65 2.03 -18.63
C GLY A 243 -10.54 1.14 -17.75
N VAL A 244 -10.35 -0.18 -17.75
CA VAL A 244 -11.11 -1.10 -16.87
C VAL A 244 -10.78 -0.83 -15.40
N ASP A 245 -9.50 -0.84 -15.02
CA ASP A 245 -9.07 -0.50 -13.66
C ASP A 245 -9.50 0.91 -13.24
N HIS A 246 -9.32 1.90 -14.11
CA HIS A 246 -9.70 3.28 -13.84
C HIS A 246 -11.22 3.46 -13.62
N VAL A 247 -12.06 2.74 -14.37
CA VAL A 247 -13.51 2.69 -14.11
C VAL A 247 -13.79 2.04 -12.75
N GLY A 248 -13.08 0.98 -12.42
CA GLY A 248 -13.08 0.33 -11.11
C GLY A 248 -12.87 1.34 -9.98
N HIS A 249 -11.70 2.00 -9.92
CA HIS A 249 -11.41 2.98 -8.87
C HIS A 249 -12.39 4.15 -8.84
N ARG A 250 -12.79 4.65 -10.02
CA ARG A 250 -13.60 5.88 -10.12
C ARG A 250 -15.07 5.65 -9.75
N PHE A 251 -15.64 4.53 -10.17
CA PHE A 251 -17.08 4.26 -10.11
C PHE A 251 -17.45 2.94 -9.43
N GLY A 252 -16.53 1.99 -9.36
CA GLY A 252 -16.75 0.61 -8.97
C GLY A 252 -17.17 -0.27 -10.16
N PRO A 253 -16.89 -1.59 -10.11
CA PRO A 253 -17.18 -2.51 -11.20
C PRO A 253 -18.68 -2.62 -11.52
N ALA A 254 -19.55 -2.45 -10.53
CA ALA A 254 -21.00 -2.52 -10.71
C ALA A 254 -21.62 -1.27 -11.40
N HIS A 255 -20.83 -0.31 -11.85
CA HIS A 255 -21.32 0.89 -12.54
C HIS A 255 -21.58 0.63 -14.05
N PRO A 256 -22.59 1.25 -14.69
CA PRO A 256 -22.83 1.09 -16.14
C PRO A 256 -21.63 1.43 -17.02
N GLU A 257 -20.77 2.36 -16.60
CA GLU A 257 -19.53 2.70 -17.31
C GLU A 257 -18.58 1.50 -17.44
N MET A 258 -18.60 0.55 -16.49
CA MET A 258 -17.82 -0.69 -16.61
C MET A 258 -18.31 -1.52 -17.79
N SER A 259 -19.63 -1.60 -17.99
CA SER A 259 -20.22 -2.26 -19.17
C SER A 259 -19.78 -1.61 -20.47
N ASN A 260 -19.79 -0.27 -20.53
CA ASN A 260 -19.36 0.47 -21.72
C ASN A 260 -17.88 0.22 -22.01
N LYS A 261 -17.03 0.29 -20.98
CA LYS A 261 -15.59 0.07 -21.11
C LYS A 261 -15.24 -1.36 -21.51
N LEU A 262 -15.94 -2.36 -20.97
CA LEU A 262 -15.77 -3.76 -21.37
C LEU A 262 -16.18 -4.00 -22.83
N LYS A 263 -17.21 -3.30 -23.32
CA LYS A 263 -17.59 -3.33 -24.75
C LYS A 263 -16.56 -2.66 -25.66
N ASP A 264 -15.89 -1.60 -25.18
CA ASP A 264 -14.76 -1.02 -25.91
C ASP A 264 -13.65 -2.08 -26.08
N MET A 265 -13.29 -2.78 -25.00
CA MET A 265 -12.31 -3.86 -25.05
C MET A 265 -12.74 -5.01 -25.96
N ASP A 266 -14.01 -5.41 -25.92
CA ASP A 266 -14.59 -6.43 -26.79
C ASP A 266 -14.43 -6.07 -28.28
N ARG A 267 -14.72 -4.81 -28.64
CA ARG A 267 -14.53 -4.28 -30.00
C ARG A 267 -13.06 -4.31 -30.40
N VAL A 268 -12.16 -3.79 -29.57
CA VAL A 268 -10.72 -3.73 -29.87
C VAL A 268 -10.15 -5.14 -30.08
N ILE A 269 -10.49 -6.09 -29.20
CA ILE A 269 -10.05 -7.48 -29.32
C ILE A 269 -10.60 -8.09 -30.61
N THR A 270 -11.86 -7.82 -30.96
CA THR A 270 -12.46 -8.27 -32.23
C THR A 270 -11.73 -7.71 -33.45
N GLU A 271 -11.35 -6.44 -33.45
CA GLU A 271 -10.58 -5.81 -34.52
C GLU A 271 -9.18 -6.44 -34.66
N VAL A 272 -8.50 -6.72 -33.55
CA VAL A 272 -7.20 -7.40 -33.55
C VAL A 272 -7.33 -8.83 -34.08
N VAL A 273 -8.31 -9.59 -33.61
CA VAL A 273 -8.61 -10.95 -34.11
C VAL A 273 -8.76 -10.94 -35.62
N ASN A 274 -9.51 -9.99 -36.18
CA ASN A 274 -9.74 -9.89 -37.62
C ASN A 274 -8.50 -9.42 -38.42
N SER A 275 -7.48 -8.86 -37.76
CA SER A 275 -6.32 -8.24 -38.41
C SER A 275 -5.05 -9.10 -38.36
N ILE A 276 -4.91 -10.01 -37.39
CA ILE A 276 -3.72 -10.86 -37.25
C ILE A 276 -3.68 -12.02 -38.25
N ASP A 277 -2.46 -12.48 -38.58
CA ASP A 277 -2.23 -13.63 -39.46
C ASP A 277 -2.16 -14.98 -38.71
N GLU A 278 -2.03 -16.09 -39.46
CA GLU A 278 -1.93 -17.45 -38.91
C GLU A 278 -0.65 -17.74 -38.12
N ASN A 279 0.40 -16.93 -38.28
CA ASN A 279 1.70 -17.08 -37.59
C ASN A 279 1.83 -16.18 -36.37
N THR A 280 0.78 -15.44 -36.04
CA THR A 280 0.72 -14.52 -34.90
C THR A 280 -0.10 -15.11 -33.76
N LEU A 281 0.46 -15.07 -32.55
CA LEU A 281 -0.24 -15.39 -31.31
C LEU A 281 -0.82 -14.12 -30.69
N LEU A 282 -2.13 -14.11 -30.40
CA LEU A 282 -2.78 -13.09 -29.60
C LEU A 282 -2.93 -13.60 -28.16
N VAL A 283 -2.47 -12.81 -27.20
CA VAL A 283 -2.62 -13.06 -25.78
C VAL A 283 -3.35 -11.88 -25.16
N VAL A 284 -4.49 -12.11 -24.53
CA VAL A 284 -5.24 -11.10 -23.76
C VAL A 284 -5.25 -11.55 -22.31
N LEU A 285 -4.78 -10.71 -21.41
CA LEU A 285 -4.71 -11.06 -19.98
C LEU A 285 -5.05 -9.89 -19.07
N GLY A 286 -5.57 -10.22 -17.89
CA GLY A 286 -5.55 -9.34 -16.73
C GLY A 286 -4.28 -9.56 -15.91
N ASP A 287 -3.69 -8.47 -15.44
CA ASP A 287 -2.55 -8.50 -14.53
C ASP A 287 -3.01 -8.69 -13.07
N HIS A 288 -4.18 -8.19 -12.70
CA HIS A 288 -4.92 -8.54 -11.48
C HIS A 288 -6.43 -8.44 -11.70
N GLY A 289 -7.22 -8.60 -10.63
CA GLY A 289 -8.62 -8.23 -10.57
C GLY A 289 -8.86 -7.03 -9.64
N MET A 290 -10.09 -6.87 -9.14
CA MET A 290 -10.47 -5.77 -8.25
C MET A 290 -11.62 -6.17 -7.31
N ASP A 291 -11.69 -5.59 -6.12
CA ASP A 291 -12.78 -5.81 -5.18
C ASP A 291 -14.12 -5.19 -5.66
N GLU A 292 -15.20 -5.36 -4.89
CA GLU A 292 -16.53 -4.82 -5.23
C GLU A 292 -16.58 -3.28 -5.33
N HIS A 293 -15.58 -2.57 -4.80
CA HIS A 293 -15.45 -1.12 -4.83
C HIS A 293 -14.42 -0.65 -5.87
N GLY A 294 -13.78 -1.58 -6.58
CA GLY A 294 -12.75 -1.29 -7.58
C GLY A 294 -11.35 -1.07 -7.02
N ASN A 295 -11.09 -1.42 -5.75
CA ASN A 295 -9.75 -1.37 -5.18
C ASN A 295 -9.00 -2.69 -5.40
N HIS A 296 -7.67 -2.63 -5.32
CA HIS A 296 -6.81 -3.80 -5.45
C HIS A 296 -5.51 -3.64 -4.60
N GLY A 297 -4.64 -4.66 -4.61
CA GLY A 297 -3.41 -4.75 -3.81
C GLY A 297 -3.48 -5.73 -2.64
N GLY A 298 -4.64 -6.34 -2.41
CA GLY A 298 -4.89 -7.38 -1.41
C GLY A 298 -4.78 -8.81 -1.93
N GLU A 299 -5.56 -9.72 -1.33
CA GLU A 299 -5.56 -11.16 -1.59
C GLU A 299 -6.98 -11.74 -1.71
N THR A 300 -8.00 -10.90 -1.91
CA THR A 300 -9.39 -11.35 -2.09
C THR A 300 -9.53 -12.15 -3.39
N GLU A 301 -10.53 -13.03 -3.47
CA GLU A 301 -10.77 -13.86 -4.67
C GLU A 301 -10.93 -13.00 -5.94
N ASN A 302 -11.72 -11.92 -5.83
CA ASN A 302 -11.94 -10.99 -6.94
C ASN A 302 -10.70 -10.16 -7.31
N GLU A 303 -9.75 -9.93 -6.39
CA GLU A 303 -8.49 -9.25 -6.68
C GLU A 303 -7.45 -10.18 -7.33
N VAL A 304 -7.47 -11.46 -6.97
CA VAL A 304 -6.49 -12.47 -7.40
C VAL A 304 -6.88 -13.15 -8.71
N GLN A 305 -8.18 -13.32 -8.96
CA GLN A 305 -8.68 -14.08 -10.11
C GLN A 305 -8.89 -13.19 -11.35
N ALA A 306 -7.82 -13.04 -12.13
CA ALA A 306 -7.83 -12.38 -13.44
C ALA A 306 -8.25 -13.35 -14.58
N ALA A 307 -8.34 -12.84 -15.81
CA ALA A 307 -8.54 -13.67 -17.01
C ALA A 307 -7.24 -13.86 -17.81
N LEU A 308 -7.06 -15.03 -18.42
CA LEU A 308 -6.07 -15.27 -19.49
C LEU A 308 -6.77 -15.89 -20.69
N TRP A 309 -6.59 -15.27 -21.85
CA TRP A 309 -7.07 -15.76 -23.14
C TRP A 309 -5.95 -15.80 -24.17
N MET A 310 -5.81 -16.92 -24.87
CA MET A 310 -4.84 -17.08 -25.96
C MET A 310 -5.56 -17.49 -27.24
N TYR A 311 -5.17 -16.87 -28.35
CA TYR A 311 -5.83 -17.04 -29.65
C TYR A 311 -4.86 -17.03 -30.82
N THR A 312 -5.21 -17.78 -31.87
CA THR A 312 -4.58 -17.69 -33.18
C THR A 312 -5.57 -18.09 -34.29
N GLN A 313 -5.37 -17.58 -35.51
CA GLN A 313 -6.21 -17.89 -36.68
C GLN A 313 -6.13 -19.36 -37.10
N ARG A 314 -5.03 -20.05 -36.76
CA ARG A 314 -4.86 -21.48 -37.05
C ARG A 314 -5.24 -22.36 -35.86
N ARG A 315 -5.62 -23.60 -36.15
CA ARG A 315 -5.86 -24.63 -35.12
C ARG A 315 -4.54 -25.01 -34.46
N HIS A 316 -4.38 -24.70 -33.18
CA HIS A 316 -3.15 -24.93 -32.42
C HIS A 316 -3.39 -25.56 -31.05
N PHE A 317 -4.39 -25.10 -30.29
CA PHE A 317 -4.59 -25.49 -28.90
C PHE A 317 -5.24 -26.88 -28.76
N GLY A 318 -4.68 -27.70 -27.88
CA GLY A 318 -5.17 -29.05 -27.57
C GLY A 318 -5.91 -29.14 -26.25
N HIS A 319 -6.80 -30.12 -26.11
CA HIS A 319 -7.62 -30.29 -24.90
C HIS A 319 -7.68 -31.77 -24.49
N LEU A 320 -7.52 -32.05 -23.20
CA LEU A 320 -7.75 -33.37 -22.61
C LEU A 320 -9.18 -33.44 -22.09
N LEU A 321 -10.13 -33.70 -22.99
CA LEU A 321 -11.55 -33.68 -22.67
C LEU A 321 -11.96 -34.96 -21.94
N VAL A 322 -12.61 -34.80 -20.79
CA VAL A 322 -13.28 -35.91 -20.09
C VAL A 322 -14.58 -36.30 -20.81
N HIS A 323 -15.29 -35.31 -21.38
CA HIS A 323 -16.54 -35.48 -22.12
C HIS A 323 -16.51 -34.72 -23.46
N PRO A 324 -15.93 -35.32 -24.53
CA PRO A 324 -15.73 -34.64 -25.82
C PRO A 324 -17.01 -34.13 -26.50
N GLN A 325 -18.17 -34.64 -26.10
CA GLN A 325 -19.47 -34.29 -26.66
C GLN A 325 -20.15 -33.08 -25.97
N GLU A 326 -19.58 -32.58 -24.87
CA GLU A 326 -20.12 -31.42 -24.15
C GLU A 326 -19.26 -30.18 -24.40
N PRO A 327 -19.74 -29.15 -25.13
CA PRO A 327 -19.00 -27.91 -25.36
C PRO A 327 -18.55 -27.20 -24.07
N ALA A 328 -19.32 -27.34 -22.99
CA ALA A 328 -18.99 -26.79 -21.68
C ALA A 328 -17.70 -27.39 -21.07
N SER A 329 -17.30 -28.60 -21.48
CA SER A 329 -16.08 -29.25 -20.98
C SER A 329 -14.79 -28.52 -21.41
N TYR A 330 -14.83 -27.78 -22.52
CA TYR A 330 -13.71 -26.95 -22.98
C TYR A 330 -13.49 -25.70 -22.12
N LEU A 331 -14.50 -25.28 -21.35
CA LEU A 331 -14.46 -24.10 -20.49
C LEU A 331 -14.25 -24.47 -19.02
N ASN A 332 -14.48 -25.73 -18.64
CA ASN A 332 -14.22 -26.23 -17.30
C ASN A 332 -12.74 -26.58 -17.11
N LYS A 333 -11.89 -25.56 -17.18
CA LYS A 333 -10.43 -25.69 -17.04
C LYS A 333 -9.98 -25.35 -15.63
N SER A 334 -8.96 -26.05 -15.14
CA SER A 334 -8.26 -25.65 -13.92
C SER A 334 -7.62 -24.28 -14.11
N ALA A 335 -7.61 -23.50 -13.04
CA ALA A 335 -6.94 -22.21 -13.04
C ALA A 335 -5.43 -22.36 -13.32
N VAL A 336 -4.85 -21.38 -13.99
CA VAL A 336 -3.40 -21.31 -14.27
C VAL A 336 -2.78 -20.13 -13.51
N TYR A 337 -1.53 -20.25 -13.09
CA TYR A 337 -0.86 -19.19 -12.32
C TYR A 337 -0.12 -18.23 -13.25
N GLN A 338 0.01 -16.96 -12.86
CA GLN A 338 0.71 -15.96 -13.67
C GLN A 338 2.15 -16.34 -14.04
N ILE A 339 2.84 -17.04 -13.15
CA ILE A 339 4.21 -17.49 -13.39
C ILE A 339 4.32 -18.47 -14.57
N ASP A 340 3.24 -19.19 -14.91
CA ASP A 340 3.20 -20.19 -16.00
C ASP A 340 3.19 -19.54 -17.38
N LEU A 341 2.84 -18.25 -17.48
CA LEU A 341 2.82 -17.52 -18.75
C LEU A 341 4.22 -17.41 -19.37
N VAL A 342 5.23 -17.11 -18.56
CA VAL A 342 6.60 -16.85 -19.01
C VAL A 342 7.25 -18.04 -19.72
N PRO A 343 7.31 -19.26 -19.14
CA PRO A 343 7.85 -20.41 -19.85
C PRO A 343 7.01 -20.77 -21.08
N THR A 344 5.69 -20.57 -21.03
CA THR A 344 4.79 -20.80 -22.17
C THR A 344 5.15 -19.91 -23.35
N LEU A 345 5.18 -18.58 -23.16
CA LEU A 345 5.48 -17.64 -24.23
C LEU A 345 6.93 -17.76 -24.72
N SER A 346 7.87 -18.05 -23.80
CA SER A 346 9.28 -18.22 -24.18
C SER A 346 9.44 -19.36 -25.19
N LEU A 347 8.84 -20.51 -24.91
CA LEU A 347 8.92 -21.68 -25.79
C LEU A 347 8.10 -21.49 -27.07
N LEU A 348 6.91 -20.90 -27.00
CA LEU A 348 6.08 -20.63 -28.19
C LEU A 348 6.76 -19.66 -29.19
N LEU A 349 7.54 -18.70 -28.70
CA LEU A 349 8.28 -17.72 -29.53
C LEU A 349 9.74 -18.13 -29.80
N GLY A 350 10.16 -19.29 -29.30
CA GLY A 350 11.49 -19.85 -29.50
C GLY A 350 12.61 -19.01 -28.90
N ILE A 351 12.42 -18.48 -27.70
CA ILE A 351 13.44 -17.83 -26.88
C ILE A 351 13.66 -18.62 -25.58
N PRO A 352 14.81 -18.46 -24.89
CA PRO A 352 15.04 -19.25 -23.68
C PRO A 352 14.14 -18.78 -22.54
N ILE A 353 13.65 -19.74 -21.74
CA ILE A 353 12.95 -19.47 -20.49
C ILE A 353 13.90 -18.67 -19.56
N PRO A 354 13.47 -17.50 -19.04
CA PRO A 354 14.28 -16.70 -18.12
C PRO A 354 14.85 -17.49 -16.94
N PHE A 355 16.08 -17.18 -16.53
CA PHE A 355 16.83 -18.00 -15.59
C PHE A 355 16.12 -18.21 -14.25
N ASN A 356 15.45 -17.19 -13.73
CA ASN A 356 14.80 -17.22 -12.42
C ASN A 356 13.36 -17.77 -12.45
N SER A 357 12.82 -18.10 -13.64
CA SER A 357 11.44 -18.59 -13.78
C SER A 357 11.20 -19.87 -12.97
N LEU A 358 10.04 -19.93 -12.32
CA LEU A 358 9.54 -21.12 -11.61
C LEU A 358 8.25 -21.67 -12.22
N GLY A 359 7.73 -21.03 -13.27
CA GLY A 359 6.50 -21.44 -13.93
C GLY A 359 6.62 -22.76 -14.69
N SER A 360 5.46 -23.36 -14.91
CA SER A 360 5.25 -24.53 -15.75
C SER A 360 4.63 -24.13 -17.10
N PRO A 361 4.90 -24.85 -18.21
CA PRO A 361 4.24 -24.56 -19.49
C PRO A 361 2.73 -24.84 -19.42
N ILE A 362 1.90 -23.96 -19.98
CA ILE A 362 0.45 -24.18 -20.06
C ILE A 362 0.17 -25.33 -21.04
N ARG A 363 -0.35 -26.43 -20.50
CA ARG A 363 -0.54 -27.70 -21.20
C ARG A 363 -1.22 -27.57 -22.57
N GLU A 364 -2.32 -26.81 -22.65
CA GLU A 364 -3.13 -26.69 -23.86
C GLU A 364 -2.38 -26.04 -25.04
N ALA A 365 -1.34 -25.26 -24.76
CA ALA A 365 -0.49 -24.64 -25.79
C ALA A 365 0.47 -25.63 -26.46
N PHE A 366 0.71 -26.82 -25.88
CA PHE A 366 1.70 -27.78 -26.39
C PHE A 366 1.12 -29.16 -26.77
N LEU A 367 -0.17 -29.40 -26.54
CA LEU A 367 -0.85 -30.65 -26.92
C LEU A 367 -1.22 -30.74 -28.41
N GLY A 368 -1.16 -29.62 -29.14
CA GLY A 368 -1.60 -29.52 -30.54
C GLY A 368 -3.12 -29.66 -30.71
N ALA A 369 -3.67 -29.21 -31.85
CA ALA A 369 -5.11 -29.17 -32.08
C ALA A 369 -5.84 -30.52 -31.95
N ALA A 370 -5.14 -31.62 -32.19
CA ALA A 370 -5.66 -32.98 -32.04
C ALA A 370 -5.67 -33.49 -30.58
N GLY A 371 -5.05 -32.76 -29.64
CA GLY A 371 -5.04 -33.11 -28.22
C GLY A 371 -4.16 -34.30 -27.85
N ASN A 372 -3.24 -34.69 -28.74
CA ASN A 372 -2.43 -35.92 -28.60
C ASN A 372 -0.94 -35.72 -28.88
N ASN A 373 -0.45 -34.48 -29.00
CA ASN A 373 0.99 -34.21 -29.18
C ASN A 373 1.75 -34.28 -27.84
N TRP A 374 1.77 -35.47 -27.25
CA TRP A 374 2.44 -35.73 -25.98
C TRP A 374 3.95 -35.50 -26.07
N GLU A 375 4.55 -35.72 -27.24
CA GLU A 375 5.97 -35.45 -27.47
C GLU A 375 6.28 -33.97 -27.25
N GLN A 376 5.55 -33.06 -27.92
CA GLN A 376 5.80 -31.62 -27.78
C GLN A 376 5.54 -31.14 -26.34
N LEU A 377 4.46 -31.60 -25.72
CA LEU A 377 4.12 -31.27 -24.33
C LEU A 377 5.22 -31.71 -23.36
N VAL A 378 5.64 -32.97 -23.41
CA VAL A 378 6.68 -33.52 -22.54
C VAL A 378 7.99 -32.78 -22.76
N ARG A 379 8.38 -32.50 -24.01
CA ARG A 379 9.59 -31.70 -24.32
C ARG A 379 9.52 -30.31 -23.69
N ALA A 380 8.37 -29.63 -23.72
CA ALA A 380 8.22 -28.31 -23.12
C ALA A 380 8.41 -28.36 -21.59
N TYR A 381 7.77 -29.33 -20.92
CA TYR A 381 7.90 -29.55 -19.48
C TYR A 381 9.33 -29.96 -19.08
N MET A 382 9.97 -30.77 -19.90
CA MET A 382 11.38 -31.16 -19.78
C MET A 382 12.33 -29.95 -19.82
N LEU A 383 12.09 -28.98 -20.69
CA LEU A 383 12.89 -27.74 -20.77
C LEU A 383 12.68 -26.85 -19.54
N SER A 384 11.43 -26.67 -19.10
CA SER A 384 11.12 -25.95 -17.85
C SER A 384 11.76 -26.63 -16.64
N PHE A 385 11.62 -27.96 -16.51
CA PHE A 385 12.29 -28.75 -15.47
C PHE A 385 13.80 -28.51 -15.46
N ALA A 386 14.45 -28.55 -16.63
CA ALA A 386 15.89 -28.38 -16.70
C ALA A 386 16.34 -26.95 -16.34
N GLN A 387 15.56 -25.93 -16.73
CA GLN A 387 15.81 -24.54 -16.32
C GLN A 387 15.62 -24.37 -14.80
N ILE A 388 14.53 -24.89 -14.22
CA ILE A 388 14.26 -24.82 -12.78
C ILE A 388 15.34 -25.58 -11.99
N LYS A 389 15.77 -26.76 -12.46
CA LYS A 389 16.85 -27.53 -11.83
C LYS A 389 18.17 -26.75 -11.83
N ARG A 390 18.47 -26.06 -12.93
CA ARG A 390 19.65 -25.17 -13.02
C ARG A 390 19.54 -24.00 -12.05
N PHE A 391 18.38 -23.33 -12.00
CA PHE A 391 18.10 -22.29 -11.03
C PHE A 391 18.31 -22.81 -9.59
N HIS A 392 17.71 -23.95 -9.27
CA HIS A 392 17.77 -24.55 -7.94
C HIS A 392 19.19 -24.89 -7.51
N ARG A 393 20.00 -25.44 -8.42
CA ARG A 393 21.42 -25.71 -8.18
C ARG A 393 22.18 -24.43 -7.83
N GLU A 394 22.11 -23.40 -8.67
CA GLU A 394 22.85 -22.16 -8.45
C GLU A 394 22.36 -21.42 -7.21
N TYR A 395 21.05 -21.39 -6.99
CA TYR A 395 20.44 -20.80 -5.80
C TYR A 395 20.93 -21.48 -4.52
N SER A 396 21.01 -22.80 -4.52
CA SER A 396 21.46 -23.56 -3.34
C SER A 396 22.96 -23.40 -3.04
N ILE A 397 23.79 -23.20 -4.08
CA ILE A 397 25.21 -22.86 -3.94
C ILE A 397 25.35 -21.47 -3.30
N VAL A 398 24.61 -20.49 -3.81
CA VAL A 398 24.70 -19.08 -3.41
C VAL A 398 24.16 -18.83 -2.00
N GLU A 399 23.19 -19.62 -1.54
CA GLU A 399 22.65 -19.56 -0.17
C GLU A 399 23.44 -20.37 0.86
N GLU A 400 24.59 -20.94 0.47
CA GLU A 400 25.49 -21.77 1.31
C GLU A 400 24.80 -22.95 2.02
N ASN A 401 23.60 -23.32 1.56
CA ASN A 401 22.81 -24.41 2.10
C ASN A 401 23.23 -25.74 1.46
N ALA A 402 24.55 -26.00 1.42
CA ALA A 402 25.15 -27.12 0.72
C ALA A 402 24.61 -28.47 1.21
N GLN A 403 24.29 -28.58 2.50
CA GLN A 403 23.70 -29.78 3.11
C GLN A 403 22.25 -30.01 2.68
N HIS A 404 21.49 -28.93 2.42
CA HIS A 404 20.10 -28.99 1.94
C HIS A 404 20.01 -29.23 0.42
N ALA A 405 20.97 -28.70 -0.35
CA ALA A 405 21.19 -29.05 -1.75
C ALA A 405 21.49 -30.56 -1.91
N LEU A 406 22.16 -31.15 -0.92
CA LEU A 406 22.44 -32.58 -0.81
C LEU A 406 21.23 -33.41 -0.34
N GLU A 407 20.44 -32.92 0.63
CA GLU A 407 19.23 -33.62 1.10
C GLU A 407 18.09 -33.61 0.07
N HIS A 408 17.95 -32.56 -0.74
CA HIS A 408 16.96 -32.47 -1.83
C HIS A 408 17.52 -32.83 -3.21
N ASN A 409 18.80 -33.22 -3.28
CA ASN A 409 19.38 -33.91 -4.44
C ASN A 409 18.66 -35.24 -4.71
N HIS A 410 17.93 -35.77 -3.72
CA HIS A 410 17.04 -36.94 -3.82
C HIS A 410 15.65 -36.64 -4.42
N THR A 411 15.42 -35.43 -4.94
CA THR A 411 14.48 -35.30 -6.09
C THR A 411 15.20 -35.81 -7.32
N ASP A 412 15.46 -37.12 -7.30
CA ASP A 412 15.98 -37.85 -8.43
C ASP A 412 15.17 -37.45 -9.67
N PHE A 413 15.88 -37.32 -10.78
CA PHE A 413 15.28 -37.32 -12.11
C PHE A 413 14.12 -38.34 -12.13
N PRO A 414 12.97 -38.08 -12.78
CA PRO A 414 11.83 -38.99 -12.75
C PRO A 414 12.31 -40.45 -12.81
N GLN A 415 11.92 -41.28 -11.83
CA GLN A 415 12.52 -42.61 -11.58
C GLN A 415 12.48 -43.53 -12.82
N SER A 416 11.63 -43.17 -13.79
CA SER A 416 11.48 -43.74 -15.11
C SER A 416 12.65 -43.49 -16.09
N VAL A 417 13.64 -42.64 -15.77
CA VAL A 417 14.70 -42.23 -16.73
C VAL A 417 16.16 -42.17 -16.19
N PRO A 418 16.70 -43.15 -15.43
CA PRO A 418 18.15 -43.30 -15.32
C PRO A 418 18.66 -44.27 -16.41
N GLY A 419 19.13 -43.72 -17.53
CA GLY A 419 19.99 -44.45 -18.48
C GLY A 419 19.28 -45.24 -19.60
N GLN A 420 17.97 -45.06 -19.81
CA GLN A 420 17.28 -45.51 -21.03
C GLN A 420 17.16 -44.36 -22.04
N GLU A 421 17.30 -44.68 -23.34
CA GLU A 421 16.90 -43.76 -24.41
C GLU A 421 15.40 -43.43 -24.26
N LEU A 422 15.06 -42.14 -24.27
CA LEU A 422 13.66 -41.69 -24.21
C LEU A 422 12.92 -42.15 -25.46
N ASP A 423 12.01 -43.11 -25.31
CA ASP A 423 11.15 -43.55 -26.39
C ASP A 423 9.96 -42.57 -26.55
N PHE A 424 10.13 -41.60 -27.45
CA PHE A 424 9.05 -40.66 -27.81
C PHE A 424 7.90 -41.31 -28.60
N GLN A 425 8.03 -42.58 -29.01
CA GLN A 425 6.94 -43.31 -29.66
C GLN A 425 5.97 -43.93 -28.65
N ASP A 426 6.40 -44.17 -27.40
CA ASP A 426 5.55 -44.71 -26.34
C ASP A 426 4.72 -43.60 -25.66
N GLN A 427 3.44 -43.54 -26.04
CA GLN A 427 2.48 -42.56 -25.52
C GLN A 427 2.15 -42.76 -24.03
N GLU A 428 2.21 -43.98 -23.50
CA GLU A 428 1.91 -44.28 -22.10
C GLU A 428 3.08 -43.87 -21.20
N PHE A 429 4.31 -44.11 -21.69
CA PHE A 429 5.52 -43.56 -21.09
C PHE A 429 5.51 -42.03 -21.04
N LEU A 430 5.18 -41.35 -22.15
CA LEU A 430 5.13 -39.88 -22.20
C LEU A 430 4.11 -39.28 -21.22
N LYS A 431 2.94 -39.91 -21.06
CA LYS A 431 1.94 -39.49 -20.07
C LYS A 431 2.45 -39.63 -18.64
N THR A 432 3.10 -40.75 -18.34
CA THR A 432 3.69 -41.01 -17.02
C THR A 432 4.76 -39.97 -16.71
N LEU A 433 5.68 -39.74 -17.64
CA LEU A 433 6.74 -38.74 -17.51
C LEU A 433 6.17 -37.32 -17.35
N TYR A 434 5.12 -36.96 -18.09
CA TYR A 434 4.43 -35.68 -17.93
C TYR A 434 3.91 -35.48 -16.50
N HIS A 435 3.29 -36.51 -15.91
CA HIS A 435 2.79 -36.44 -14.53
C HIS A 435 3.93 -36.31 -13.52
N GLU A 436 5.05 -37.03 -13.70
CA GLU A 436 6.23 -36.91 -12.83
C GLU A 436 6.86 -35.51 -12.90
N LEU A 437 6.91 -34.89 -14.10
CA LEU A 437 7.42 -33.53 -14.28
C LEU A 437 6.49 -32.49 -13.63
N CYS A 438 5.17 -32.63 -13.78
CA CYS A 438 4.19 -31.80 -13.08
C CYS A 438 4.36 -31.88 -11.56
N ASP A 439 4.51 -33.09 -11.02
CA ASP A 439 4.69 -33.33 -9.59
C ASP A 439 5.98 -32.67 -9.07
N TYR A 440 7.08 -32.75 -9.82
CA TYR A 440 8.33 -32.08 -9.47
C TYR A 440 8.15 -30.56 -9.43
N GLN A 441 7.54 -29.98 -10.47
CA GLN A 441 7.29 -28.53 -10.54
C GLN A 441 6.38 -28.04 -9.40
N GLY A 442 5.34 -28.81 -9.06
CA GLY A 442 4.49 -28.52 -7.90
C GLY A 442 5.27 -28.52 -6.58
N LYS A 443 6.10 -29.56 -6.36
CA LYS A 443 6.93 -29.69 -5.15
C LYS A 443 7.97 -28.58 -5.03
N ILE A 444 8.68 -28.25 -6.11
CA ILE A 444 9.71 -27.21 -6.08
C ILE A 444 9.11 -25.82 -5.91
N LEU A 445 7.96 -25.53 -6.53
CA LEU A 445 7.24 -24.27 -6.33
C LEU A 445 6.78 -24.15 -4.88
N GLN A 446 6.22 -25.22 -4.30
CA GLN A 446 5.82 -25.23 -2.89
C GLN A 446 7.02 -25.03 -1.96
N TYR A 447 8.17 -25.62 -2.28
CA TYR A 447 9.43 -25.39 -1.55
C TYR A 447 9.83 -23.92 -1.60
N TYR A 448 9.90 -23.29 -2.78
CA TYR A 448 10.25 -21.88 -2.90
C TYR A 448 9.25 -20.95 -2.23
N LYS A 449 7.94 -21.24 -2.30
CA LYS A 449 6.91 -20.56 -1.51
C LYS A 449 7.21 -20.66 -0.01
N SER A 450 7.74 -21.78 0.48
CA SER A 450 8.07 -21.96 1.90
C SER A 450 9.38 -21.29 2.36
N ILE A 451 10.41 -21.21 1.50
CA ILE A 451 11.72 -20.63 1.87
C ILE A 451 11.78 -19.12 1.62
N TRP A 452 11.10 -18.60 0.60
CA TRP A 452 10.97 -17.16 0.38
C TRP A 452 9.94 -16.51 1.29
N ALA A 453 9.13 -17.33 1.98
CA ALA A 453 8.28 -16.90 3.08
C ALA A 453 8.96 -16.93 4.46
N GLN A 454 10.30 -17.01 4.53
CA GLN A 454 11.01 -17.06 5.80
C GLN A 454 11.48 -15.69 6.29
N PHE A 455 11.20 -15.45 7.56
CA PHE A 455 11.55 -14.25 8.30
C PHE A 455 12.97 -14.35 8.86
N ASN A 456 13.76 -13.28 8.78
CA ASN A 456 15.03 -13.20 9.50
C ASN A 456 14.77 -12.82 10.96
N MET A 457 14.77 -13.84 11.83
CA MET A 457 14.46 -13.70 13.24
C MET A 457 15.44 -12.81 14.01
N ALA A 458 16.73 -12.78 13.61
CA ALA A 458 17.74 -11.95 14.26
C ALA A 458 17.39 -10.46 14.11
N HIS A 459 17.16 -10.00 12.87
CA HIS A 459 16.78 -8.61 12.60
C HIS A 459 15.41 -8.24 13.18
N ILE A 460 14.45 -9.16 13.19
CA ILE A 460 13.17 -8.94 13.90
C ILE A 460 13.41 -8.66 15.38
N VAL A 461 14.19 -9.50 16.06
CA VAL A 461 14.48 -9.35 17.50
C VAL A 461 15.25 -8.05 17.76
N GLU A 462 16.25 -7.72 16.94
CA GLU A 462 16.99 -6.46 17.01
C GLU A 462 16.05 -5.26 16.89
N GLY A 463 15.19 -5.23 15.87
CA GLY A 463 14.19 -4.17 15.69
C GLY A 463 13.24 -4.03 16.88
N LEU A 464 12.72 -5.15 17.41
CA LEU A 464 11.85 -5.16 18.59
C LEU A 464 12.56 -4.63 19.85
N ILE A 465 13.83 -4.99 20.06
CA ILE A 465 14.62 -4.50 21.20
C ILE A 465 14.83 -2.99 21.10
N ILE A 466 15.13 -2.47 19.90
CA ILE A 466 15.33 -1.03 19.68
C ILE A 466 14.02 -0.27 19.95
N LEU A 467 12.90 -0.73 19.38
CA LEU A 467 11.59 -0.11 19.58
C LEU A 467 11.16 -0.15 21.05
N LEU A 468 11.36 -1.28 21.74
CA LEU A 468 11.10 -1.40 23.18
C LEU A 468 11.96 -0.43 23.99
N SER A 469 13.26 -0.37 23.69
CA SER A 469 14.20 0.50 24.39
C SER A 469 13.90 1.98 24.14
N GLY A 470 13.44 2.35 22.94
CA GLY A 470 12.94 3.70 22.62
C GLY A 470 11.67 4.06 23.40
N ALA A 471 10.69 3.15 23.48
CA ALA A 471 9.47 3.35 24.28
C ALA A 471 9.80 3.50 25.78
N VAL A 472 10.74 2.72 26.30
CA VAL A 472 11.23 2.85 27.68
C VAL A 472 11.93 4.19 27.88
N ALA A 473 12.80 4.62 26.96
CA ALA A 473 13.46 5.92 27.04
C ALA A 473 12.46 7.09 27.05
N LEU A 474 11.42 7.04 26.21
CA LEU A 474 10.32 8.00 26.22
C LEU A 474 9.58 8.00 27.56
N LEU A 475 9.25 6.83 28.11
CA LEU A 475 8.61 6.71 29.41
C LEU A 475 9.46 7.31 30.52
N LEU A 476 10.77 7.02 30.55
CA LEU A 476 11.72 7.60 31.50
C LEU A 476 11.73 9.13 31.41
N ARG A 477 11.79 9.67 30.18
CA ARG A 477 11.75 11.12 29.93
C ARG A 477 10.46 11.76 30.44
N VAL A 478 9.31 11.11 30.22
CA VAL A 478 7.99 11.58 30.66
C VAL A 478 7.89 11.60 32.19
N CYS A 479 8.34 10.52 32.85
CA CYS A 479 8.30 10.39 34.31
C CYS A 479 9.21 11.39 35.03
N ALA A 480 10.41 11.63 34.49
CA ALA A 480 11.40 12.52 35.10
C ALA A 480 11.42 13.94 34.48
N TRP A 481 10.32 14.35 33.82
CA TRP A 481 10.30 15.56 33.00
C TRP A 481 10.67 16.83 33.75
N ASP A 482 10.18 16.97 34.98
CA ASP A 482 10.32 18.19 35.80
C ASP A 482 11.63 18.23 36.61
N GLN A 483 12.42 17.14 36.57
CA GLN A 483 13.63 16.96 37.40
C GLN A 483 14.92 17.07 36.58
N CYS A 484 14.87 16.93 35.26
CA CYS A 484 16.04 16.96 34.39
C CYS A 484 16.25 18.34 33.74
N ASN A 485 17.11 19.17 34.34
CA ASN A 485 17.86 20.13 33.53
C ASN A 485 18.89 19.32 32.73
N LEU A 486 18.57 19.03 31.46
CA LEU A 486 19.45 18.34 30.52
C LEU A 486 20.72 19.19 30.28
N ILE A 487 21.67 19.12 31.20
CA ILE A 487 23.05 19.54 30.97
C ILE A 487 23.79 18.28 30.55
N LEU A 488 24.27 18.30 29.31
CA LEU A 488 25.02 17.24 28.64
C LEU A 488 26.43 17.04 29.25
N SER A 489 26.56 17.04 30.58
CA SER A 489 27.79 16.59 31.22
C SER A 489 27.67 15.09 31.43
N ALA A 490 27.96 14.30 30.40
CA ALA A 490 28.10 12.85 30.54
C ALA A 490 29.35 12.59 31.38
N PRO A 491 29.25 12.12 32.65
CA PRO A 491 30.44 11.76 33.40
C PRO A 491 31.17 10.65 32.66
N SER A 492 32.49 10.58 32.82
CA SER A 492 33.36 9.61 32.12
C SER A 492 32.86 8.15 32.25
N ARG A 493 32.14 7.83 33.33
CA ARG A 493 31.49 6.54 33.57
C ARG A 493 30.39 6.24 32.54
N THR A 494 29.56 7.20 32.18
CA THR A 494 28.44 7.00 31.25
C THR A 494 28.92 6.80 29.82
N ILE A 495 29.97 7.53 29.42
CA ILE A 495 30.63 7.34 28.12
C ILE A 495 31.21 5.92 28.03
N LYS A 496 31.91 5.46 29.07
CA LYS A 496 32.45 4.08 29.12
C LYS A 496 31.36 3.01 29.02
N MET A 497 30.22 3.21 29.68
CA MET A 497 29.07 2.30 29.59
C MET A 497 28.45 2.29 28.20
N GLY A 498 28.28 3.47 27.58
CA GLY A 498 27.80 3.57 26.20
C GLY A 498 28.73 2.90 25.20
N THR A 499 30.05 3.08 25.31
CA THR A 499 31.02 2.41 24.44
C THR A 499 31.02 0.90 24.64
N ALA A 500 30.92 0.43 25.89
CA ALA A 500 30.84 -0.99 26.20
C ALA A 500 29.56 -1.62 25.61
N ALA A 501 28.42 -0.92 25.72
CA ALA A 501 27.17 -1.36 25.11
C ALA A 501 27.29 -1.45 23.58
N SER A 502 27.89 -0.45 22.92
CA SER A 502 28.12 -0.48 21.47
C SER A 502 28.94 -1.69 21.03
N ILE A 503 30.06 -1.96 21.72
CA ILE A 503 30.96 -3.08 21.40
C ILE A 503 30.23 -4.40 21.65
N ALA A 504 29.56 -4.54 22.79
CA ALA A 504 28.81 -5.75 23.12
C ALA A 504 27.70 -6.02 22.09
N THR A 505 26.90 -5.03 21.73
CA THR A 505 25.84 -5.17 20.72
C THR A 505 26.41 -5.51 19.34
N TYR A 506 27.53 -4.90 18.94
CA TYR A 506 28.21 -5.24 17.69
C TYR A 506 28.71 -6.69 17.67
N LEU A 507 29.35 -7.14 18.75
CA LEU A 507 29.82 -8.53 18.88
C LEU A 507 28.65 -9.52 18.92
N ILE A 508 27.55 -9.18 19.60
CA ILE A 508 26.33 -10.00 19.61
C ILE A 508 25.72 -10.08 18.21
N HIS A 509 25.66 -8.97 17.47
CA HIS A 509 25.16 -8.95 16.09
C HIS A 509 25.97 -9.90 15.19
N ILE A 510 27.30 -9.84 15.25
CA ILE A 510 28.19 -10.73 14.48
C ILE A 510 28.06 -12.19 14.93
N ALA A 511 27.78 -12.44 16.21
CA ALA A 511 27.61 -13.79 16.73
C ALA A 511 26.25 -14.40 16.33
N ILE A 512 25.20 -13.59 16.20
CA ILE A 512 23.84 -14.05 15.88
C ILE A 512 23.58 -14.05 14.38
N VAL A 513 24.08 -13.05 13.65
CA VAL A 513 23.94 -12.94 12.19
C VAL A 513 25.19 -13.53 11.56
N GLU A 514 25.02 -14.54 10.72
CA GLU A 514 26.12 -15.21 10.03
C GLU A 514 27.09 -14.17 9.41
N PRO A 515 28.42 -14.30 9.64
CA PRO A 515 29.40 -13.28 9.25
C PRO A 515 29.33 -12.87 7.78
N GLU A 516 28.98 -13.80 6.90
CA GLU A 516 28.84 -13.57 5.45
C GLU A 516 27.57 -12.81 5.05
N LYS A 517 26.52 -12.89 5.87
CA LYS A 517 25.22 -12.22 5.64
C LYS A 517 25.11 -10.88 6.37
N SER A 518 25.92 -10.65 7.40
CA SER A 518 25.93 -9.40 8.16
C SER A 518 26.61 -8.26 7.37
N ARG A 519 25.87 -7.19 7.04
CA ARG A 519 26.53 -5.98 6.53
C ARG A 519 27.22 -5.29 7.70
N MET A 520 28.52 -5.01 7.58
CA MET A 520 29.26 -4.27 8.62
C MET A 520 28.58 -2.96 9.02
N SER A 521 27.89 -2.30 8.08
CA SER A 521 27.09 -1.10 8.33
C SER A 521 25.98 -1.31 9.36
N ASP A 522 25.33 -2.47 9.35
CA ASP A 522 24.19 -2.77 10.21
C ASP A 522 24.64 -2.90 11.67
N GLY A 523 25.71 -3.65 11.92
CA GLY A 523 26.29 -3.76 13.26
C GLY A 523 26.73 -2.40 13.83
N VAL A 524 27.26 -1.51 12.99
CA VAL A 524 27.64 -0.14 13.39
C VAL A 524 26.42 0.70 13.75
N ILE A 525 25.36 0.68 12.93
CA ILE A 525 24.11 1.40 13.18
C ILE A 525 23.46 0.89 14.48
N LEU A 526 23.40 -0.42 14.66
CA LEU A 526 22.83 -1.06 15.85
C LEU A 526 23.62 -0.69 17.12
N GLY A 527 24.95 -0.81 17.07
CA GLY A 527 25.84 -0.45 18.17
C GLY A 527 25.73 1.03 18.56
N ALA A 528 25.74 1.94 17.58
CA ALA A 528 25.59 3.38 17.80
C ALA A 528 24.23 3.72 18.42
N THR A 529 23.15 3.09 17.94
CA THR A 529 21.79 3.31 18.44
C THR A 529 21.68 2.84 19.90
N MET A 530 22.11 1.61 20.22
CA MET A 530 22.10 1.08 21.58
C MET A 530 23.00 1.86 22.53
N SER A 531 24.16 2.32 22.06
CA SER A 531 25.03 3.22 22.81
C SER A 531 24.32 4.51 23.19
N SER A 532 23.62 5.13 22.22
CA SER A 532 22.89 6.39 22.44
C SER A 532 21.74 6.22 23.44
N ILE A 533 20.98 5.11 23.36
CA ILE A 533 19.91 4.80 24.31
C ILE A 533 20.47 4.52 25.70
N MET A 534 21.55 3.75 25.81
CA MET A 534 22.19 3.47 27.09
C MET A 534 22.73 4.75 27.74
N LEU A 535 23.38 5.61 26.95
CA LEU A 535 23.87 6.92 27.39
C LEU A 535 22.72 7.78 27.93
N PHE A 536 21.58 7.80 27.23
CA PHE A 536 20.38 8.52 27.66
C PHE A 536 19.79 7.92 28.94
N ALA A 537 19.58 6.61 28.99
CA ALA A 537 18.98 5.91 30.13
C ALA A 537 19.83 6.05 31.41
N CYS A 538 21.16 6.04 31.29
CA CYS A 538 22.07 6.21 32.43
C CYS A 538 22.07 7.62 33.03
N GLN A 539 21.49 8.63 32.36
CA GLN A 539 21.28 9.95 32.97
C GLN A 539 20.21 9.90 34.08
N PHE A 540 19.35 8.87 34.06
CA PHE A 540 18.34 8.65 35.08
C PHE A 540 18.92 7.75 36.18
N HIS A 541 19.15 8.30 37.37
CA HIS A 541 19.54 7.49 38.53
C HIS A 541 18.40 6.54 38.92
N LEU A 542 18.52 5.26 38.55
CA LEU A 542 17.51 4.22 38.80
C LEU A 542 17.05 4.17 40.28
N PHE A 543 18.00 4.32 41.22
CA PHE A 543 17.73 4.35 42.66
C PHE A 543 17.05 5.64 43.14
N GLY A 544 17.37 6.78 42.51
CA GLY A 544 16.72 8.07 42.75
C GLY A 544 15.28 8.10 42.23
N MET A 545 15.01 7.47 41.08
CA MET A 545 13.65 7.34 40.53
C MET A 545 12.73 6.48 41.39
N ILE A 546 13.23 5.39 41.99
CA ILE A 546 12.46 4.54 42.91
C ILE A 546 12.13 5.30 44.20
N GLN A 547 13.08 6.08 44.74
CA GLN A 547 12.85 6.98 45.89
C GLN A 547 11.97 8.21 45.56
N VAL A 548 11.93 8.64 44.30
CA VAL A 548 11.03 9.69 43.83
C VAL A 548 9.64 9.13 43.58
N SER A 549 9.50 7.89 43.11
CA SER A 549 8.21 7.21 42.96
C SER A 549 7.49 7.03 44.30
N THR A 550 8.22 6.98 45.42
CA THR A 550 7.64 6.96 46.77
C THR A 550 7.33 8.36 47.33
N LYS A 551 7.82 9.44 46.70
CA LYS A 551 7.44 10.85 46.97
C LYS A 551 6.49 11.46 45.92
N SER A 552 6.28 10.77 44.80
CA SER A 552 5.35 11.12 43.73
C SER A 552 3.92 10.97 44.23
N GLN A 553 3.04 11.92 43.88
CA GLN A 553 1.60 11.71 44.01
C GLN A 553 1.20 10.41 43.30
N MET A 554 0.32 9.62 43.93
CA MET A 554 -0.27 8.44 43.31
C MET A 554 -0.89 8.82 41.96
N PRO A 555 -0.80 7.96 40.93
CA PRO A 555 -1.35 8.24 39.61
C PRO A 555 -2.84 8.60 39.75
N THR A 556 -3.26 9.68 39.10
CA THR A 556 -4.66 10.10 39.17
C THR A 556 -5.53 9.12 38.39
N PHE A 557 -6.85 9.14 38.63
CA PHE A 557 -7.82 8.37 37.86
C PHE A 557 -7.61 8.51 36.34
N TRP A 558 -7.32 9.73 35.88
CA TRP A 558 -7.11 10.03 34.47
C TRP A 558 -5.79 9.46 33.92
N ASP A 559 -4.74 9.39 34.75
CA ASP A 559 -3.47 8.78 34.35
C ASP A 559 -3.61 7.26 34.24
N ILE A 560 -4.30 6.63 35.20
CA ILE A 560 -4.63 5.19 35.15
C ILE A 560 -5.45 4.89 33.90
N MET A 561 -6.45 5.71 33.58
CA MET A 561 -7.26 5.51 32.39
C MET A 561 -6.44 5.69 31.10
N ALA A 562 -5.58 6.71 31.01
CA ALA A 562 -4.70 6.89 29.86
C ALA A 562 -3.78 5.67 29.62
N ILE A 563 -3.19 5.13 30.70
CA ILE A 563 -2.36 3.92 30.65
C ILE A 563 -3.20 2.71 30.21
N ALA A 564 -4.37 2.52 30.82
CA ALA A 564 -5.26 1.40 30.53
C ALA A 564 -5.72 1.40 29.07
N LEU A 565 -6.16 2.53 28.54
CA LEU A 565 -6.61 2.65 27.14
C LEU A 565 -5.47 2.34 26.15
N THR A 566 -4.25 2.78 26.46
CA THR A 566 -3.07 2.52 25.63
C THR A 566 -2.71 1.02 25.61
N ILE A 567 -2.70 0.38 26.78
CA ILE A 567 -2.38 -1.05 26.92
C ILE A 567 -3.48 -1.94 26.33
N LEU A 568 -4.75 -1.63 26.59
CA LEU A 568 -5.88 -2.43 26.10
C LEU A 568 -5.93 -2.46 24.58
N LEU A 569 -5.67 -1.34 23.89
CA LEU A 569 -5.57 -1.35 22.42
C LEU A 569 -4.40 -2.20 21.94
N SER A 570 -3.26 -2.11 22.63
CA SER A 570 -2.05 -2.90 22.32
C SER A 570 -2.29 -4.41 22.41
N ILE A 571 -2.97 -4.86 23.47
CA ILE A 571 -3.35 -6.28 23.63
C ILE A 571 -4.36 -6.69 22.54
N GLY A 572 -5.26 -5.80 22.13
CA GLY A 572 -6.24 -6.05 21.07
C GLY A 572 -5.60 -6.49 19.74
N PHE A 573 -4.42 -5.97 19.40
CA PHE A 573 -3.69 -6.35 18.17
C PHE A 573 -3.22 -7.82 18.14
N ALA A 574 -3.29 -8.55 19.25
CA ALA A 574 -3.05 -9.99 19.28
C ALA A 574 -4.14 -10.80 18.56
N SER A 575 -5.32 -10.21 18.33
CA SER A 575 -6.48 -10.87 17.74
C SER A 575 -6.78 -10.27 16.37
N ASN A 576 -6.98 -11.15 15.38
CA ASN A 576 -7.49 -10.77 14.06
C ASN A 576 -8.84 -10.05 14.18
N SER A 577 -9.78 -10.56 14.97
CA SER A 577 -11.11 -9.95 15.15
C SER A 577 -11.02 -8.54 15.74
N TYR A 578 -10.20 -8.32 16.78
CA TYR A 578 -10.04 -6.99 17.36
C TYR A 578 -9.32 -6.02 16.40
N THR A 579 -8.33 -6.51 15.65
CA THR A 579 -7.61 -5.69 14.65
C THR A 579 -8.53 -5.29 13.50
N VAL A 580 -9.38 -6.21 13.03
CA VAL A 580 -10.38 -5.95 11.98
C VAL A 580 -11.48 -5.00 12.46
N TRP A 581 -11.89 -5.08 13.73
CA TRP A 581 -12.93 -4.23 14.33
C TRP A 581 -12.35 -3.12 15.24
N GLU A 582 -11.13 -2.65 14.93
CA GLU A 582 -10.41 -1.63 15.72
C GLU A 582 -11.23 -0.34 15.88
N ASN A 583 -11.97 0.06 14.84
CA ASN A 583 -12.83 1.23 14.87
C ASN A 583 -13.93 1.13 15.94
N GLN A 584 -14.51 -0.05 16.19
CA GLN A 584 -15.51 -0.23 17.26
C GLN A 584 -14.84 -0.31 18.64
N THR A 585 -13.62 -0.85 18.74
CA THR A 585 -12.85 -0.80 19.99
C THR A 585 -12.55 0.65 20.39
N VAL A 586 -12.04 1.46 19.46
CA VAL A 586 -11.73 2.87 19.70
C VAL A 586 -12.99 3.69 20.01
N LEU A 587 -14.10 3.44 19.30
CA LEU A 587 -15.41 4.02 19.63
C LEU A 587 -15.81 3.73 21.09
N THR A 588 -15.64 2.50 21.55
CA THR A 588 -15.98 2.10 22.92
C THR A 588 -15.09 2.78 23.96
N PHE A 589 -13.80 2.95 23.66
CA PHE A 589 -12.85 3.66 24.53
C PHE A 589 -13.21 5.14 24.66
N LEU A 590 -13.53 5.80 23.55
CA LEU A 590 -13.94 7.21 23.55
C LEU A 590 -15.31 7.42 24.23
N ALA A 591 -16.24 6.48 24.06
CA ALA A 591 -17.51 6.51 24.78
C ALA A 591 -17.32 6.34 26.30
N THR A 592 -16.43 5.44 26.72
CA THR A 592 -16.05 5.27 28.14
C THR A 592 -15.46 6.57 28.71
N PHE A 593 -14.56 7.23 27.99
CA PHE A 593 -14.05 8.54 28.38
C PHE A 593 -15.18 9.56 28.56
N GLY A 594 -16.12 9.62 27.61
CA GLY A 594 -17.32 10.46 27.69
C GLY A 594 -18.12 10.22 28.98
N ILE A 595 -18.44 8.97 29.30
CA ILE A 595 -19.18 8.59 30.52
C ILE A 595 -18.42 8.99 31.79
N CYS A 596 -17.10 8.77 31.82
CA CYS A 596 -16.26 9.18 32.96
C CYS A 596 -16.26 10.70 33.15
N THR A 597 -16.23 11.48 32.06
CA THR A 597 -16.30 12.95 32.15
C THR A 597 -17.66 13.46 32.65
N ILE A 598 -18.78 12.81 32.28
CA ILE A 598 -20.11 13.12 32.84
C ILE A 598 -20.08 12.95 34.36
N SER A 599 -19.64 11.78 34.84
CA SER A 599 -19.57 11.45 36.26
C SER A 599 -18.72 12.43 37.06
N MET A 600 -17.65 12.96 36.46
CA MET A 600 -16.76 13.94 37.10
C MET A 600 -17.31 15.37 37.04
N SER A 601 -18.10 15.72 36.01
CA SER A 601 -18.74 17.04 35.91
C SER A 601 -19.69 17.34 37.07
N HIS A 602 -20.33 16.31 37.65
CA HIS A 602 -21.23 16.45 38.79
C HIS A 602 -20.53 16.71 40.14
N ARG A 603 -19.20 16.66 40.21
CA ARG A 603 -18.43 16.81 41.46
C ARG A 603 -18.00 18.24 41.78
N ASN A 604 -18.15 19.20 40.86
CA ASN A 604 -17.85 20.60 41.12
C ASN A 604 -19.06 21.30 41.79
N PHE A 605 -18.82 22.29 42.66
CA PHE A 605 -19.91 22.98 43.39
C PHE A 605 -20.64 24.06 42.55
N ASP A 606 -20.22 24.30 41.30
CA ASP A 606 -20.82 25.29 40.40
C ASP A 606 -21.78 24.64 39.40
N ARG A 607 -23.09 24.87 39.60
CA ARG A 607 -24.17 24.32 38.76
C ARG A 607 -24.01 24.64 37.28
N ARG A 608 -23.52 25.83 36.92
CA ARG A 608 -23.42 26.25 35.51
C ARG A 608 -22.29 25.53 34.77
N ASN A 609 -21.17 25.34 35.45
CA ASN A 609 -20.03 24.60 34.89
C ASN A 609 -20.31 23.09 34.82
N ASN A 610 -21.08 22.55 35.78
CA ASN A 610 -21.49 21.15 35.75
C ASN A 610 -22.42 20.85 34.57
N THR A 611 -23.44 21.70 34.33
CA THR A 611 -24.35 21.50 33.20
C THR A 611 -23.63 21.64 31.86
N LEU A 612 -22.74 22.62 31.72
CA LEU A 612 -21.91 22.76 30.53
C LEU A 612 -21.01 21.54 30.31
N GLY A 613 -20.35 21.05 31.36
CA GLY A 613 -19.50 19.86 31.30
C GLY A 613 -20.29 18.61 30.86
N ALA A 614 -21.45 18.35 31.47
CA ALA A 614 -22.31 17.24 31.11
C ALA A 614 -22.81 17.34 29.66
N LEU A 615 -23.23 18.52 29.20
CA LEU A 615 -23.66 18.74 27.81
C LEU A 615 -22.53 18.50 26.81
N LEU A 616 -21.32 18.97 27.11
CA LEU A 616 -20.14 18.74 26.27
C LEU A 616 -19.77 17.26 26.21
N SER A 617 -19.87 16.53 27.32
CA SER A 617 -19.60 15.09 27.35
C SER A 617 -20.63 14.28 26.55
N VAL A 618 -21.92 14.61 26.66
CA VAL A 618 -22.99 13.97 25.88
C VAL A 618 -22.81 14.30 24.39
N SER A 619 -22.55 15.56 24.05
CA SER A 619 -22.26 15.98 22.68
C SER A 619 -21.04 15.24 22.12
N PHE A 620 -19.96 15.12 22.90
CA PHE A 620 -18.77 14.37 22.53
C PHE A 620 -19.11 12.93 22.17
N MET A 621 -19.87 12.21 23.01
CA MET A 621 -20.28 10.83 22.74
C MET A 621 -21.16 10.70 21.50
N ILE A 622 -22.11 11.62 21.30
CA ILE A 622 -22.95 11.65 20.09
C ILE A 622 -22.07 11.82 18.85
N LEU A 623 -21.13 12.77 18.88
CA LEU A 623 -20.22 13.02 17.78
C LEU A 623 -19.33 11.82 17.47
N VAL A 624 -18.79 11.13 18.49
CA VAL A 624 -18.03 9.88 18.31
C VAL A 624 -18.91 8.82 17.62
N ARG A 625 -20.19 8.71 18.02
CA ARG A 625 -21.13 7.79 17.39
C ARG A 625 -21.44 8.16 15.94
N VAL A 626 -21.65 9.44 15.65
CA VAL A 626 -21.93 9.95 14.28
C VAL A 626 -20.76 9.65 13.36
N VAL A 627 -19.52 9.92 13.78
CA VAL A 627 -18.31 9.59 12.99
C VAL A 627 -18.25 8.11 12.70
N SER A 628 -18.59 7.27 13.69
CA SER A 628 -18.63 5.82 13.49
C SER A 628 -19.70 5.35 12.51
N LEU A 629 -20.62 6.20 12.01
CA LEU A 629 -21.54 5.84 10.94
C LEU A 629 -20.92 5.98 9.55
N SER A 630 -19.82 6.72 9.42
CA SER A 630 -19.02 6.83 8.20
C SER A 630 -17.98 5.69 8.21
N ARG A 631 -18.30 4.57 7.55
CA ARG A 631 -17.45 3.38 7.53
C ARG A 631 -17.14 2.93 6.12
N TYR A 632 -15.86 2.62 5.88
CA TYR A 632 -15.40 1.80 4.78
C TYR A 632 -15.18 0.38 5.31
N CYS A 633 -15.91 -0.60 4.79
CA CYS A 633 -15.84 -1.97 5.29
C CYS A 633 -14.73 -2.74 4.60
N ARG A 634 -14.01 -3.56 5.38
CA ARG A 634 -13.10 -4.55 4.83
C ARG A 634 -13.85 -5.81 4.42
N GLU A 635 -13.26 -6.62 3.56
CA GLU A 635 -13.82 -7.92 3.18
C GLU A 635 -14.03 -8.83 4.40
N GLU A 636 -13.09 -8.85 5.35
CA GLU A 636 -13.19 -9.70 6.56
C GLU A 636 -14.31 -9.25 7.51
N GLN A 637 -14.93 -8.10 7.26
CA GLN A 637 -16.09 -7.61 8.01
C GLN A 637 -17.41 -7.99 7.33
N LEU A 638 -17.40 -8.49 6.09
CA LEU A 638 -18.60 -8.91 5.37
C LEU A 638 -19.11 -10.26 5.89
N PRO A 639 -20.45 -10.49 5.93
CA PRO A 639 -21.53 -9.57 5.54
C PRO A 639 -21.99 -8.64 6.69
N PHE A 640 -21.27 -8.61 7.83
CA PHE A 640 -21.70 -7.92 9.05
C PHE A 640 -21.48 -6.39 9.01
N CYS A 641 -20.70 -5.91 8.05
CA CYS A 641 -20.43 -4.50 7.81
C CYS A 641 -21.03 -4.07 6.46
N VAL A 642 -21.58 -2.87 6.41
CA VAL A 642 -22.08 -2.25 5.18
C VAL A 642 -21.31 -0.95 4.95
N THR A 643 -20.64 -0.84 3.80
CA THR A 643 -19.89 0.38 3.45
C THR A 643 -20.86 1.54 3.29
N THR A 644 -20.78 2.49 4.22
CA THR A 644 -21.60 3.70 4.21
C THR A 644 -20.83 4.91 3.70
N TYR A 645 -19.50 4.89 3.76
CA TYR A 645 -18.65 6.01 3.31
C TYR A 645 -18.94 6.38 1.85
N HIS A 646 -18.86 5.41 0.93
CA HIS A 646 -19.18 5.63 -0.48
C HIS A 646 -20.69 5.73 -0.74
N ARG A 647 -21.54 4.93 -0.07
CA ARG A 647 -23.01 5.03 -0.30
C ARG A 647 -23.55 6.39 0.08
N LEU A 648 -23.23 6.91 1.27
CA LEU A 648 -23.60 8.25 1.70
C LEU A 648 -22.86 9.31 0.88
N GLY A 649 -21.56 9.10 0.61
CA GLY A 649 -20.74 9.98 -0.20
C GLY A 649 -21.19 10.12 -1.65
N ASN A 650 -21.87 9.11 -2.22
CA ASN A 650 -22.36 9.12 -3.60
C ASN A 650 -23.82 9.55 -3.72
N THR A 651 -24.55 9.70 -2.61
CA THR A 651 -25.88 10.33 -2.67
C THR A 651 -25.76 11.83 -2.95
N MET A 652 -26.36 12.27 -4.06
CA MET A 652 -26.23 13.61 -4.61
C MET A 652 -26.51 14.74 -3.59
N GLY A 653 -27.46 14.54 -2.68
CA GLY A 653 -27.82 15.54 -1.66
C GLY A 653 -26.74 15.74 -0.58
N TRP A 654 -26.19 14.67 -0.03
CA TRP A 654 -25.21 14.76 1.07
C TRP A 654 -23.83 15.20 0.58
N ARG A 655 -23.40 14.68 -0.58
CA ARG A 655 -22.09 14.99 -1.20
C ARG A 655 -21.89 16.50 -1.41
N LEU A 656 -22.94 17.19 -1.84
CA LEU A 656 -22.91 18.62 -2.10
C LEU A 656 -23.15 19.45 -0.84
N LEU A 657 -24.01 19.01 0.10
CA LEU A 657 -24.38 19.80 1.27
C LEU A 657 -23.23 19.93 2.30
N ILE A 658 -22.47 18.86 2.51
CA ILE A 658 -21.47 18.80 3.59
C ILE A 658 -20.41 19.91 3.48
N PRO A 659 -19.74 20.16 2.33
CA PRO A 659 -18.70 21.19 2.25
C PRO A 659 -19.20 22.60 2.57
N TYR A 660 -20.43 22.94 2.19
CA TYR A 660 -21.02 24.25 2.52
C TYR A 660 -21.39 24.37 4.00
N LEU A 661 -21.89 23.29 4.61
CA LEU A 661 -22.12 23.26 6.06
C LEU A 661 -20.79 23.45 6.82
N ILE A 662 -19.71 22.80 6.37
CA ILE A 662 -18.38 22.95 6.95
C ILE A 662 -17.90 24.42 6.87
N ALA A 663 -18.08 25.06 5.71
CA ALA A 663 -17.71 26.46 5.49
C ALA A 663 -18.40 27.44 6.44
N ILE A 664 -19.55 27.08 7.00
CA ILE A 664 -20.28 27.88 7.99
C ILE A 664 -19.92 27.46 9.42
N LEU A 665 -19.93 26.15 9.69
CA LEU A 665 -19.83 25.59 11.04
C LEU A 665 -18.43 25.77 11.65
N ILE A 666 -17.35 25.58 10.88
CA ILE A 666 -15.99 25.74 11.41
C ILE A 666 -15.74 27.18 11.85
N PRO A 667 -15.93 28.22 11.01
CA PRO A 667 -15.73 29.60 11.44
C PRO A 667 -16.64 30.03 12.59
N MET A 668 -17.87 29.52 12.63
CA MET A 668 -18.78 29.77 13.74
C MET A 668 -18.25 29.15 15.05
N ALA A 669 -17.84 27.87 15.02
CA ALA A 669 -17.33 27.15 16.17
C ALA A 669 -16.06 27.79 16.74
N THR A 670 -15.12 28.17 15.87
CA THR A 670 -13.89 28.86 16.27
C THR A 670 -14.22 30.17 16.99
N ARG A 671 -15.12 30.99 16.45
CA ARG A 671 -15.51 32.26 17.09
C ARG A 671 -16.19 32.06 18.44
N ILE A 672 -17.06 31.07 18.57
CA ILE A 672 -17.73 30.76 19.84
C ILE A 672 -16.73 30.24 20.88
N ALA A 673 -15.81 29.37 20.49
CA ALA A 673 -14.87 28.74 21.41
C ALA A 673 -13.84 29.72 22.00
N PHE A 674 -13.44 30.75 21.25
CA PHE A 674 -12.41 31.70 21.66
C PHE A 674 -12.93 33.10 22.00
N GLY A 675 -14.20 33.41 21.68
CA GLY A 675 -14.84 34.69 21.99
C GLY A 675 -14.50 35.81 21.02
N SER A 676 -15.40 36.80 20.88
CA SER A 676 -15.23 37.96 20.00
C SER A 676 -13.99 38.79 20.35
N ASP A 677 -13.68 38.92 21.63
CA ASP A 677 -12.62 39.80 22.12
C ASP A 677 -11.23 39.22 21.83
N LEU A 678 -11.07 37.89 21.92
CA LEU A 678 -9.80 37.25 21.59
C LEU A 678 -9.49 37.33 20.09
N VAL A 679 -10.53 37.31 19.25
CA VAL A 679 -10.45 37.30 17.78
C VAL A 679 -10.37 38.71 17.17
N SER A 680 -10.97 39.73 17.80
CA SER A 680 -11.08 41.09 17.23
C SER A 680 -9.90 42.02 17.54
N GLN A 681 -9.10 41.71 18.55
CA GLN A 681 -8.01 42.59 19.01
C GLN A 681 -6.75 42.58 18.14
N ASP A 682 -6.56 41.54 17.32
CA ASP A 682 -5.40 41.39 16.43
C ASP A 682 -5.87 41.31 14.98
N ILE A 683 -5.35 42.20 14.12
CA ILE A 683 -5.75 42.29 12.72
C ILE A 683 -5.43 41.00 11.96
N GLY A 684 -4.30 40.36 12.26
CA GLY A 684 -3.91 39.09 11.63
C GLY A 684 -4.87 37.96 12.02
N VAL A 685 -5.15 37.80 13.31
CA VAL A 685 -6.11 36.79 13.82
C VAL A 685 -7.52 37.07 13.28
N TRP A 686 -7.92 38.34 13.24
CA TRP A 686 -9.21 38.74 12.69
C TRP A 686 -9.32 38.37 11.20
N THR A 687 -8.27 38.66 10.42
CA THR A 687 -8.19 38.35 8.99
C THR A 687 -8.29 36.85 8.73
N TRP A 688 -7.58 36.04 9.53
CA TRP A 688 -7.70 34.57 9.46
C TRP A 688 -9.13 34.09 9.72
N CYS A 689 -9.73 34.53 10.81
CA CYS A 689 -11.05 34.04 11.25
C CYS A 689 -12.22 34.55 10.40
N HIS A 690 -12.14 35.77 9.84
CA HIS A 690 -13.25 36.40 9.11
C HIS A 690 -13.11 36.33 7.59
N ILE A 691 -11.90 36.19 7.06
CA ILE A 691 -11.64 36.24 5.62
C ILE A 691 -10.97 34.95 5.18
N GLY A 692 -9.76 34.67 5.67
CA GLY A 692 -8.92 33.57 5.19
C GLY A 692 -9.58 32.19 5.28
N MET A 693 -9.94 31.77 6.49
CA MET A 693 -10.55 30.46 6.73
C MET A 693 -11.92 30.31 6.04
N PRO A 694 -12.88 31.25 6.17
CA PRO A 694 -14.15 31.15 5.45
C PRO A 694 -13.99 31.09 3.93
N MET A 695 -13.11 31.90 3.35
CA MET A 695 -12.89 31.94 1.90
C MET A 695 -12.25 30.63 1.40
N ALA A 696 -11.25 30.09 2.11
CA ALA A 696 -10.65 28.81 1.78
C ALA A 696 -11.68 27.67 1.83
N LEU A 697 -12.52 27.61 2.87
CA LEU A 697 -13.57 26.58 2.97
C LEU A 697 -14.65 26.71 1.88
N PHE A 698 -15.00 27.94 1.51
CA PHE A 698 -15.92 28.17 0.40
C PHE A 698 -15.34 27.70 -0.93
N PHE A 699 -14.07 28.01 -1.21
CA PHE A 699 -13.39 27.56 -2.43
C PHE A 699 -13.27 26.03 -2.46
N ASN A 700 -13.00 25.40 -1.32
CA ASN A 700 -13.05 23.95 -1.18
C ASN A 700 -14.44 23.38 -1.48
N ALA A 701 -15.51 24.04 -1.01
CA ALA A 701 -16.88 23.61 -1.30
C ALA A 701 -17.21 23.70 -2.80
N VAL A 702 -16.74 24.75 -3.48
CA VAL A 702 -16.87 24.89 -4.94
C VAL A 702 -16.08 23.80 -5.66
N TYR A 703 -14.83 23.54 -5.26
CA TYR A 703 -14.00 22.47 -5.83
C TYR A 703 -14.71 21.11 -5.76
N TRP A 704 -15.19 20.70 -4.58
CA TRP A 704 -15.88 19.41 -4.43
C TRP A 704 -17.24 19.37 -5.12
N THR A 705 -17.89 20.52 -5.31
CA THR A 705 -19.10 20.62 -6.14
C THR A 705 -18.78 20.32 -7.60
N LEU A 706 -17.70 20.90 -8.12
CA LEU A 706 -17.24 20.67 -9.49
C LEU A 706 -16.81 19.21 -9.69
N ASP A 707 -16.09 18.62 -8.74
CA ASP A 707 -15.66 17.22 -8.82
C ASP A 707 -16.88 16.29 -8.86
N SER A 708 -17.85 16.56 -7.99
CA SER A 708 -19.11 15.81 -7.95
C SER A 708 -19.89 15.93 -9.26
N ALA A 709 -19.98 17.14 -9.82
CA ALA A 709 -20.65 17.38 -11.10
C ALA A 709 -19.96 16.62 -12.25
N ASN A 710 -18.63 16.55 -12.22
CA ASN A 710 -17.84 15.79 -13.20
C ASN A 710 -18.04 14.28 -13.07
N ARG A 711 -18.18 13.75 -11.84
CA ARG A 711 -18.43 12.31 -11.64
C ARG A 711 -19.83 11.86 -12.02
N ILE A 712 -20.82 12.75 -11.93
CA ILE A 712 -22.23 12.43 -12.24
C ILE A 712 -22.56 12.72 -13.73
N GLY A 713 -21.59 13.20 -14.53
CA GLY A 713 -21.79 13.47 -15.96
C GLY A 713 -22.55 14.77 -16.26
N TRP A 714 -22.71 15.67 -15.28
CA TRP A 714 -23.41 16.96 -15.49
C TRP A 714 -22.71 17.89 -16.49
N LEU A 715 -21.43 17.64 -16.77
CA LEU A 715 -20.56 18.48 -17.58
C LEU A 715 -20.14 17.82 -18.91
N GLU A 716 -20.88 16.83 -19.41
CA GLU A 716 -20.54 16.12 -20.66
C GLU A 716 -20.45 17.05 -21.89
N GLY A 717 -19.24 17.12 -22.48
CA GLY A 717 -18.93 17.89 -23.68
C GLY A 717 -17.42 18.18 -23.84
N ARG A 718 -16.89 18.14 -25.07
CA ARG A 718 -15.43 18.29 -25.32
C ARG A 718 -14.88 19.66 -24.85
N HIS A 719 -15.68 20.72 -24.99
CA HIS A 719 -15.34 22.07 -24.51
C HIS A 719 -15.58 22.27 -23.01
N SER A 720 -16.59 21.61 -22.43
CA SER A 720 -16.87 21.68 -20.99
C SER A 720 -15.82 20.92 -20.17
N ASN A 721 -15.23 19.85 -20.71
CA ASN A 721 -14.15 19.10 -20.06
C ASN A 721 -12.85 19.90 -19.90
N MET A 722 -12.48 20.76 -20.87
CA MET A 722 -11.24 21.55 -20.76
C MET A 722 -11.42 22.75 -19.81
N LEU A 723 -12.60 23.39 -19.84
CA LEU A 723 -12.98 24.46 -18.91
C LEU A 723 -13.16 23.94 -17.48
N SER A 724 -13.77 22.76 -17.29
CA SER A 724 -13.93 22.14 -15.98
C SER A 724 -12.57 21.80 -15.37
N LYS A 725 -11.63 21.27 -16.17
CA LYS A 725 -10.25 20.95 -15.73
C LYS A 725 -9.52 22.18 -15.18
N GLY A 726 -9.53 23.30 -15.89
CA GLY A 726 -8.88 24.54 -15.44
C GLY A 726 -9.51 25.10 -14.15
N LEU A 727 -10.84 25.00 -14.02
CA LEU A 727 -11.55 25.46 -12.83
C LEU A 727 -11.26 24.61 -11.59
N HIS A 728 -11.15 23.28 -11.73
CA HIS A 728 -10.79 22.39 -10.60
C HIS A 728 -9.44 22.79 -9.99
N ASN A 729 -8.40 22.86 -10.82
CA ASN A 729 -7.05 23.22 -10.37
C ASN A 729 -7.03 24.62 -9.76
N PHE A 730 -7.76 25.58 -10.35
CA PHE A 730 -7.87 26.93 -9.81
C PHE A 730 -8.43 26.94 -8.38
N PHE A 731 -9.54 26.25 -8.12
CA PHE A 731 -10.17 26.28 -6.80
C PHE A 731 -9.39 25.51 -5.73
N SER A 732 -8.79 24.36 -6.07
CA SER A 732 -7.97 23.61 -5.12
C SER A 732 -6.66 24.33 -4.77
N GLN A 733 -5.94 24.85 -5.77
CA GLN A 733 -4.72 25.63 -5.55
C GLN A 733 -5.01 26.93 -4.80
N SER A 734 -6.08 27.64 -5.17
CA SER A 734 -6.49 28.87 -4.48
C SER A 734 -6.85 28.60 -3.02
N THR A 735 -7.53 27.49 -2.71
CA THR A 735 -7.82 27.07 -1.33
C THR A 735 -6.54 26.97 -0.51
N LEU A 736 -5.53 26.28 -1.03
CA LEU A 736 -4.25 26.11 -0.35
C LEU A 736 -3.48 27.43 -0.22
N VAL A 737 -3.43 28.23 -1.28
CA VAL A 737 -2.76 29.55 -1.27
C VAL A 737 -3.41 30.48 -0.26
N ILE A 738 -4.74 30.56 -0.20
CA ILE A 738 -5.47 31.38 0.76
C ILE A 738 -5.16 30.90 2.19
N ALA A 739 -5.19 29.59 2.44
CA ALA A 739 -4.87 29.03 3.75
C ALA A 739 -3.43 29.34 4.19
N ILE A 740 -2.44 29.20 3.31
CA ILE A 740 -1.03 29.50 3.60
C ILE A 740 -0.83 31.01 3.82
N ALA A 741 -1.30 31.85 2.90
CA ALA A 741 -1.08 33.29 2.94
C ALA A 741 -1.74 33.92 4.18
N SER A 742 -3.01 33.60 4.43
CA SER A 742 -3.75 34.20 5.55
C SER A 742 -3.29 33.69 6.92
N SER A 743 -2.90 32.41 7.04
CA SER A 743 -2.29 31.90 8.29
C SER A 743 -0.90 32.52 8.50
N GLY A 744 -0.08 32.65 7.46
CA GLY A 744 1.22 33.31 7.52
C GLY A 744 1.11 34.76 7.99
N ILE A 745 0.15 35.52 7.46
CA ILE A 745 -0.15 36.89 7.91
C ILE A 745 -0.56 36.89 9.40
N ALA A 746 -1.44 35.98 9.80
CA ALA A 746 -1.90 35.89 11.18
C ALA A 746 -0.77 35.53 12.16
N LEU A 747 0.18 34.69 11.75
CA LEU A 747 1.33 34.28 12.56
C LEU A 747 2.44 35.34 12.63
N THR A 748 2.53 36.20 11.61
CA THR A 748 3.58 37.24 11.52
C THR A 748 3.11 38.63 11.95
N SER A 749 1.80 38.79 12.22
CA SER A 749 1.18 39.97 12.85
C SER A 749 1.81 40.27 14.21
N LYS A 750 2.95 40.98 14.20
CA LYS A 750 3.65 41.48 15.40
C LYS A 750 3.32 42.94 15.69
N TRP A 751 2.56 43.61 14.83
CA TRP A 751 2.52 45.07 14.80
C TRP A 751 1.58 45.71 15.83
N THR A 752 0.80 44.95 16.61
CA THR A 752 -0.12 45.54 17.60
C THR A 752 -0.18 44.87 18.98
N THR A 753 0.06 43.56 19.15
CA THR A 753 0.07 42.90 20.48
C THR A 753 0.94 41.63 20.56
N ILE A 754 1.31 41.19 21.78
CA ILE A 754 1.99 39.90 22.02
C ILE A 754 1.01 38.76 21.69
N MET A 755 1.34 37.92 20.69
CA MET A 755 0.53 36.75 20.33
C MET A 755 0.50 35.73 21.48
N THR A 756 -0.69 35.40 21.98
CA THR A 756 -0.85 34.42 23.06
C THR A 756 -0.71 32.99 22.51
N PRO A 757 -0.21 32.01 23.31
CA PRO A 757 -0.10 30.62 22.88
C PRO A 757 -1.42 30.03 22.36
N VAL A 758 -2.55 30.43 22.94
CA VAL A 758 -3.89 30.00 22.52
C VAL A 758 -4.21 30.46 21.08
N ARG A 759 -3.92 31.73 20.74
CA ARG A 759 -4.15 32.28 19.39
C ARG A 759 -3.31 31.57 18.33
N TYR A 760 -2.02 31.42 18.63
CA TYR A 760 -1.06 30.76 17.75
C TYR A 760 -1.44 29.29 17.47
N ASN A 761 -1.73 28.52 18.52
CA ASN A 761 -2.09 27.12 18.42
C ASN A 761 -3.44 26.91 17.69
N MET A 762 -4.38 27.84 17.86
CA MET A 762 -5.65 27.85 17.12
C MET A 762 -5.41 28.01 15.61
N ILE A 763 -4.57 28.97 15.20
CA ILE A 763 -4.26 29.21 13.78
C ILE A 763 -3.64 27.97 13.16
N ILE A 764 -2.64 27.36 13.81
CA ILE A 764 -1.99 26.14 13.29
C ILE A 764 -2.98 24.98 13.19
N THR A 765 -3.75 24.73 14.25
CA THR A 765 -4.72 23.62 14.26
C THR A 765 -5.75 23.79 13.14
N THR A 766 -6.27 25.00 12.95
CA THR A 766 -7.25 25.29 11.90
C THR A 766 -6.62 25.28 10.51
N PHE A 767 -5.38 25.74 10.32
CA PHE A 767 -4.67 25.64 9.04
C PHE A 767 -4.47 24.19 8.60
N ILE A 768 -3.99 23.33 9.50
CA ILE A 768 -3.81 21.89 9.20
C ILE A 768 -5.15 21.24 8.94
N LEU A 769 -6.18 21.53 9.74
CA LEU A 769 -7.55 21.05 9.51
C LEU A 769 -8.07 21.40 8.12
N LEU A 770 -7.91 22.64 7.66
CA LEU A 770 -8.36 23.08 6.34
C LEU A 770 -7.63 22.35 5.21
N THR A 771 -6.31 22.18 5.36
CA THR A 771 -5.49 21.46 4.39
C THR A 771 -5.90 19.98 4.33
N SER A 772 -6.19 19.36 5.48
CA SER A 772 -6.71 18.00 5.56
C SER A 772 -8.12 17.88 4.97
N ILE A 773 -9.02 18.84 5.21
CA ILE A 773 -10.36 18.87 4.60
C ILE A 773 -10.30 18.96 3.08
N LEU A 774 -9.36 19.75 2.54
CA LEU A 774 -9.15 19.85 1.09
C LEU A 774 -8.84 18.48 0.49
N VAL A 775 -8.05 17.65 1.18
CA VAL A 775 -7.60 16.37 0.64
C VAL A 775 -8.50 15.16 0.94
N SER A 776 -9.48 15.27 1.86
CA SER A 776 -10.26 14.11 2.36
C SER A 776 -11.67 13.93 1.75
N GLY A 777 -12.05 14.67 0.71
CA GLY A 777 -13.40 14.59 0.15
C GLY A 777 -14.48 15.18 1.06
N PRO A 778 -15.76 15.25 0.61
CA PRO A 778 -16.85 15.80 1.40
C PRO A 778 -17.10 15.03 2.70
N MET A 779 -17.18 13.70 2.64
CA MET A 779 -17.43 12.85 3.82
C MET A 779 -16.26 12.90 4.80
N GLY A 780 -15.03 12.77 4.32
CA GLY A 780 -13.84 12.90 5.17
C GLY A 780 -13.70 14.30 5.76
N GLY A 781 -14.01 15.35 5.00
CA GLY A 781 -14.07 16.73 5.51
C GLY A 781 -15.11 16.90 6.62
N GLY A 782 -16.26 16.23 6.51
CA GLY A 782 -17.28 16.20 7.56
C GLY A 782 -16.78 15.52 8.84
N SER A 783 -16.12 14.36 8.68
CA SER A 783 -15.44 13.66 9.78
C SER A 783 -14.41 14.56 10.48
N LEU A 784 -13.51 15.20 9.73
CA LEU A 784 -12.48 16.10 10.30
C LEU A 784 -13.08 17.35 10.96
N SER A 785 -14.20 17.85 10.46
CA SER A 785 -14.93 18.94 11.10
C SER A 785 -15.45 18.53 12.48
N ILE A 786 -15.99 17.31 12.59
CA ILE A 786 -16.41 16.72 13.88
C ILE A 786 -15.21 16.56 14.82
N LEU A 787 -14.05 16.10 14.31
CA LEU A 787 -12.81 16.01 15.09
C LEU A 787 -12.47 17.36 15.73
N TYR A 788 -12.57 18.45 14.97
CA TYR A 788 -12.31 19.80 15.48
C TYR A 788 -13.27 20.18 16.63
N PHE A 789 -14.57 19.90 16.50
CA PHE A 789 -15.55 20.10 17.59
C PHE A 789 -15.21 19.28 18.83
N GLN A 790 -14.74 18.04 18.65
CA GLN A 790 -14.33 17.16 19.75
C GLN A 790 -13.04 17.65 20.42
N VAL A 791 -12.08 18.18 19.66
CA VAL A 791 -10.87 18.83 20.19
C VAL A 791 -11.23 20.04 21.05
N LEU A 792 -12.13 20.91 20.57
CA LEU A 792 -12.59 22.08 21.32
C LEU A 792 -13.34 21.66 22.60
N SER A 793 -14.19 20.62 22.51
CA SER A 793 -14.89 20.05 23.67
C SER A 793 -13.91 19.46 24.69
N LEU A 794 -12.91 18.70 24.21
CA LEU A 794 -11.87 18.07 25.04
C LEU A 794 -11.06 19.13 25.78
N ARG A 795 -10.66 20.20 25.11
CA ARG A 795 -9.98 21.36 25.73
C ARG A 795 -10.80 21.89 26.91
N LYS A 796 -12.11 22.09 26.72
CA LYS A 796 -12.99 22.64 27.77
C LYS A 796 -13.21 21.65 28.92
N LEU A 797 -13.43 20.38 28.61
CA LEU A 797 -13.59 19.30 29.60
C LEU A 797 -12.34 19.13 30.47
N LEU A 798 -11.15 19.28 29.88
CA LEU A 798 -9.88 19.17 30.58
C LEU A 798 -9.38 20.50 31.16
N ASN A 799 -10.14 21.61 31.06
CA ASN A 799 -9.67 22.94 31.45
C ASN A 799 -9.25 23.04 32.93
N HIS A 800 -9.93 22.30 33.79
CA HIS A 800 -9.70 22.30 35.24
C HIS A 800 -8.74 21.19 35.71
N SER A 801 -8.37 20.25 34.83
CA SER A 801 -7.51 19.13 35.17
C SER A 801 -6.03 19.56 35.15
N ARG A 802 -5.24 19.13 36.13
CA ARG A 802 -3.76 19.27 36.07
C ARG A 802 -3.11 18.10 35.31
N ASN A 803 -3.90 17.20 34.72
CA ASN A 803 -3.40 15.91 34.23
C ASN A 803 -2.92 16.02 32.79
N PHE A 804 -1.62 15.87 32.61
CA PHE A 804 -0.94 16.03 31.32
C PHE A 804 -1.06 14.81 30.39
N ALA A 805 -1.46 13.63 30.91
CA ALA A 805 -1.44 12.39 30.14
C ALA A 805 -2.73 12.10 29.35
N ILE A 806 -3.90 12.33 29.96
CA ILE A 806 -5.18 11.94 29.33
C ILE A 806 -5.49 12.72 28.04
N GLY A 807 -5.16 14.01 27.96
CA GLY A 807 -5.42 14.83 26.78
C GLY A 807 -4.73 14.27 25.52
N PRO A 808 -3.40 14.10 25.54
CA PRO A 808 -2.66 13.46 24.45
C PRO A 808 -3.14 12.05 24.08
N THR A 809 -3.53 11.22 25.05
CA THR A 809 -4.05 9.86 24.78
C THR A 809 -5.42 9.90 24.09
N ILE A 810 -6.34 10.73 24.55
CA ILE A 810 -7.66 10.88 23.91
C ILE A 810 -7.52 11.51 22.53
N ALA A 811 -6.58 12.44 22.34
CA ALA A 811 -6.27 12.98 21.01
C ALA A 811 -5.79 11.87 20.06
N ALA A 812 -4.91 10.97 20.51
CA ALA A 812 -4.47 9.83 19.69
C ALA A 812 -5.65 8.91 19.30
N LEU A 813 -6.54 8.59 20.25
CA LEU A 813 -7.74 7.78 19.99
C LEU A 813 -8.74 8.48 19.06
N LEU A 814 -8.93 9.79 19.20
CA LEU A 814 -9.72 10.59 18.25
C LEU A 814 -9.11 10.53 16.86
N GLY A 815 -7.79 10.73 16.75
CA GLY A 815 -7.06 10.57 15.49
C GLY A 815 -7.33 9.22 14.84
N THR A 816 -7.24 8.12 15.61
CA THR A 816 -7.52 6.77 15.12
C THR A 816 -8.99 6.58 14.72
N LEU A 817 -9.97 7.09 15.48
CA LEU A 817 -11.38 7.01 15.07
C LEU A 817 -11.61 7.73 13.75
N HIS A 818 -11.01 8.91 13.59
CA HIS A 818 -11.19 9.74 12.41
C HIS A 818 -10.43 9.22 11.19
N PHE A 819 -9.33 8.47 11.36
CA PHE A 819 -8.71 7.68 10.29
C PHE A 819 -9.73 6.74 9.64
N PHE A 820 -10.50 6.00 10.43
CA PHE A 820 -11.60 5.17 9.90
C PHE A 820 -12.77 6.00 9.40
N GLY A 821 -13.09 7.10 10.08
CA GLY A 821 -14.20 8.00 9.71
C GLY A 821 -13.99 8.73 8.38
N THR A 822 -12.75 8.93 7.94
CA THR A 822 -12.37 9.46 6.62
C THR A 822 -12.30 8.40 5.52
N GLY A 823 -12.74 7.16 5.81
CA GLY A 823 -12.85 6.09 4.82
C GLY A 823 -11.57 5.29 4.60
N HIS A 824 -10.60 5.34 5.52
CA HIS A 824 -9.39 4.51 5.44
C HIS A 824 -9.48 3.28 6.33
N ASN A 825 -8.68 2.27 5.98
CA ASN A 825 -8.46 1.08 6.78
C ASN A 825 -6.96 0.78 6.88
N ALA A 826 -6.58 -0.10 7.80
CA ALA A 826 -5.20 -0.56 7.89
C ALA A 826 -4.88 -1.62 6.82
N THR A 827 -5.14 -1.32 5.55
CA THR A 827 -4.86 -2.15 4.36
C THR A 827 -4.29 -1.26 3.25
N LEU A 828 -3.39 -1.80 2.42
CA LEU A 828 -2.78 -1.03 1.32
C LEU A 828 -3.81 -0.62 0.25
N SER A 829 -4.81 -1.47 0.01
CA SER A 829 -5.92 -1.22 -0.93
C SER A 829 -6.84 -0.06 -0.54
N SER A 830 -6.77 0.43 0.71
CA SER A 830 -7.63 1.54 1.17
C SER A 830 -6.99 2.93 1.04
N ILE A 831 -5.77 3.01 0.51
CA ILE A 831 -5.08 4.28 0.25
C ILE A 831 -5.80 4.98 -0.91
N GLN A 832 -6.28 6.20 -0.67
CA GLN A 832 -6.99 6.99 -1.68
C GLN A 832 -6.00 7.76 -2.56
N TRP A 833 -5.49 7.10 -3.60
CA TRP A 833 -4.48 7.67 -4.51
C TRP A 833 -4.95 8.91 -5.27
N GLU A 834 -6.26 9.09 -5.45
CA GLU A 834 -6.84 10.31 -6.05
C GLU A 834 -6.37 11.60 -5.35
N ALA A 835 -5.99 11.54 -4.07
CA ALA A 835 -5.49 12.70 -3.33
C ALA A 835 -4.20 13.29 -3.93
N ALA A 836 -3.41 12.49 -4.66
CA ALA A 836 -2.20 12.91 -5.36
C ALA A 836 -2.45 14.00 -6.42
N TYR A 837 -3.68 14.07 -6.94
CA TYR A 837 -4.08 14.90 -8.09
C TYR A 837 -4.90 16.13 -7.73
N ILE A 838 -5.10 16.40 -6.43
CA ILE A 838 -5.97 17.49 -6.02
C ILE A 838 -5.42 18.86 -6.46
N LEU A 839 -4.09 19.03 -6.46
CA LEU A 839 -3.45 20.28 -6.85
C LEU A 839 -3.03 20.34 -8.33
N SER A 840 -2.86 19.20 -8.99
CA SER A 840 -2.30 19.08 -10.34
C SER A 840 -2.79 17.80 -10.99
N GLN A 841 -2.89 17.77 -12.32
CA GLN A 841 -3.22 16.54 -13.07
C GLN A 841 -2.01 15.62 -13.23
N ASP A 842 -0.81 16.18 -13.14
CA ASP A 842 0.43 15.43 -13.22
C ASP A 842 0.96 15.13 -11.82
N LEU A 843 1.57 13.96 -11.66
CA LEU A 843 2.36 13.65 -10.48
C LEU A 843 3.50 14.65 -10.32
N SER A 844 3.52 15.33 -9.19
CA SER A 844 4.57 16.30 -8.88
C SER A 844 5.24 15.95 -7.56
N TYR A 845 6.53 15.65 -7.62
CA TYR A 845 7.33 15.44 -6.42
C TYR A 845 7.84 16.79 -5.89
N PRO A 846 7.75 17.06 -4.57
CA PRO A 846 7.31 16.17 -3.49
C PRO A 846 5.81 16.26 -3.14
N TRP A 847 5.00 17.06 -3.85
CA TRP A 847 3.62 17.39 -3.46
C TRP A 847 2.67 16.20 -3.48
N SER A 848 2.64 15.40 -4.54
CA SER A 848 1.70 14.28 -4.68
C SER A 848 1.79 13.26 -3.53
N PRO A 849 2.99 12.75 -3.14
CA PRO A 849 3.12 11.89 -1.96
C PRO A 849 2.73 12.56 -0.64
N LEU A 850 2.98 13.86 -0.49
CA LEU A 850 2.59 14.62 0.71
C LEU A 850 1.07 14.73 0.84
N LEU A 851 0.35 14.93 -0.27
CA LEU A 851 -1.11 14.99 -0.29
C LEU A 851 -1.72 13.63 0.05
N VAL A 852 -1.19 12.54 -0.51
CA VAL A 852 -1.63 11.16 -0.17
C VAL A 852 -1.37 10.85 1.30
N THR A 853 -0.20 11.23 1.83
CA THR A 853 0.13 11.06 3.25
C THR A 853 -0.82 11.87 4.14
N LEU A 854 -1.10 13.13 3.76
CA LEU A 854 -2.00 14.00 4.49
C LEU A 854 -3.44 13.50 4.45
N ASN A 855 -3.91 12.96 3.33
CA ASN A 855 -5.21 12.33 3.19
C ASN A 855 -5.29 11.08 4.09
N THR A 856 -4.37 10.13 3.89
CA THR A 856 -4.33 8.84 4.60
C THR A 856 -4.30 9.01 6.12
N PHE A 857 -3.52 9.95 6.63
CA PHE A 857 -3.35 10.19 8.06
C PHE A 857 -3.99 11.50 8.55
N ALA A 858 -4.98 12.03 7.84
CA ALA A 858 -5.62 13.31 8.15
C ALA A 858 -6.08 13.42 9.62
N GLY A 859 -6.83 12.43 10.10
CA GLY A 859 -7.33 12.38 11.47
C GLY A 859 -6.20 12.44 12.52
N PRO A 860 -5.25 11.49 12.51
CA PRO A 860 -4.09 11.51 13.40
C PRO A 860 -3.24 12.79 13.31
N ILE A 861 -2.99 13.31 12.12
CA ILE A 861 -2.22 14.55 11.90
C ILE A 861 -2.94 15.74 12.57
N VAL A 862 -4.22 15.94 12.27
CA VAL A 862 -5.02 17.03 12.88
C VAL A 862 -5.05 16.90 14.41
N ALA A 863 -5.23 15.68 14.92
CA ALA A 863 -5.22 15.42 16.36
C ALA A 863 -3.85 15.76 16.98
N ALA A 864 -2.75 15.39 16.35
CA ALA A 864 -1.40 15.68 16.83
C ALA A 864 -1.10 17.19 16.84
N PHE A 865 -1.46 17.93 15.79
CA PHE A 865 -1.31 19.39 15.74
C PHE A 865 -2.22 20.13 16.75
N SER A 866 -3.29 19.49 17.21
CA SER A 866 -4.22 20.06 18.20
C SER A 866 -3.74 19.97 19.66
N ILE A 867 -2.70 19.19 19.97
CA ILE A 867 -2.23 18.96 21.35
C ILE A 867 -1.88 20.26 22.08
N PRO A 868 -1.08 21.20 21.52
CA PRO A 868 -0.81 22.50 22.11
C PRO A 868 -2.09 23.28 22.42
N LEU A 869 -3.11 23.14 21.58
CA LEU A 869 -4.39 23.82 21.76
C LEU A 869 -5.21 23.20 22.91
N ILE A 870 -5.22 21.87 23.02
CA ILE A 870 -5.92 21.12 24.09
C ILE A 870 -5.36 21.51 25.47
N ILE A 871 -4.05 21.67 25.57
CA ILE A 871 -3.38 21.96 26.86
C ILE A 871 -3.28 23.46 27.15
N ALA A 872 -3.39 24.34 26.15
CA ALA A 872 -3.27 25.78 26.34
C ALA A 872 -4.41 26.35 27.21
N ARG A 873 -4.03 26.96 28.34
CA ARG A 873 -4.94 27.58 29.32
C ARG A 873 -5.17 29.06 29.03
N ASP A 874 -6.37 29.54 29.32
CA ASP A 874 -6.72 30.95 29.17
C ASP A 874 -5.98 31.80 30.23
N GLY A 875 -5.23 32.82 29.79
CA GLY A 875 -4.63 33.84 30.67
C GLY A 875 -3.26 33.51 31.32
N HIS A 876 -2.61 32.40 31.00
CA HIS A 876 -1.24 32.10 31.48
C HIS A 876 -0.28 31.85 30.31
N SER A 877 0.88 32.51 30.30
CA SER A 877 1.99 32.16 29.40
C SER A 877 2.53 30.79 29.80
N GLN A 878 2.16 29.74 29.05
CA GLN A 878 2.77 28.43 29.27
C GLN A 878 4.23 28.47 28.82
N GLY A 879 5.13 27.98 29.67
CA GLY A 879 6.54 27.76 29.29
C GLY A 879 6.67 26.65 28.24
N MET A 880 7.89 26.42 27.75
CA MET A 880 8.22 25.37 26.78
C MET A 880 7.90 23.95 27.29
N HIS A 881 8.05 23.75 28.61
CA HIS A 881 8.05 22.43 29.25
C HIS A 881 6.72 21.64 29.23
N PRO A 882 5.52 22.23 29.44
CA PRO A 882 4.27 21.47 29.41
C PRO A 882 3.90 20.95 28.02
N VAL A 883 4.22 21.69 26.95
CA VAL A 883 3.92 21.30 25.57
C VAL A 883 4.74 20.09 25.15
N ALA A 884 6.06 20.16 25.36
CA ALA A 884 6.96 19.08 25.02
C ALA A 884 6.68 17.80 25.85
N LYS A 885 6.29 17.92 27.13
CA LYS A 885 5.86 16.77 27.96
C LYS A 885 4.62 16.09 27.37
N SER A 886 3.62 16.85 26.96
CA SER A 886 2.40 16.32 26.34
C SER A 886 2.65 15.66 24.99
N TYR A 887 3.58 16.18 24.17
CA TYR A 887 4.00 15.49 22.94
C TYR A 887 4.77 14.21 23.22
N ALA A 888 5.67 14.20 24.21
CA ALA A 888 6.38 12.97 24.58
C ALA A 888 5.41 11.86 25.01
N ILE A 889 4.31 12.21 25.69
CA ILE A 889 3.22 11.26 26.00
C ILE A 889 2.50 10.79 24.72
N HIS A 890 2.18 11.71 23.81
CA HIS A 890 1.53 11.35 22.55
C HIS A 890 2.38 10.42 21.69
N VAL A 891 3.66 10.74 21.53
CA VAL A 891 4.65 9.90 20.84
C VAL A 891 4.78 8.55 21.54
N LEU A 892 4.80 8.52 22.87
CA LEU A 892 4.84 7.26 23.64
C LEU A 892 3.62 6.37 23.35
N VAL A 893 2.41 6.93 23.23
CA VAL A 893 1.20 6.16 22.89
C VAL A 893 1.37 5.48 21.52
N TYR A 894 1.76 6.23 20.50
CA TYR A 894 1.99 5.67 19.16
C TYR A 894 3.19 4.69 19.13
N SER A 895 4.24 4.95 19.90
CA SER A 895 5.41 4.08 20.01
C SER A 895 5.02 2.72 20.61
N VAL A 896 4.18 2.72 21.65
CA VAL A 896 3.64 1.50 22.26
C VAL A 896 2.73 0.75 21.28
N TRP A 897 1.86 1.44 20.55
CA TRP A 897 1.00 0.80 19.54
C TRP A 897 1.80 0.21 18.39
N ALA A 898 2.78 0.94 17.84
CA ALA A 898 3.64 0.45 16.78
C ALA A 898 4.48 -0.75 17.23
N LEU A 899 5.12 -0.66 18.40
CA LEU A 899 5.82 -1.80 19.03
C LEU A 899 4.89 -3.00 19.19
N SER A 900 3.67 -2.79 19.69
CA SER A 900 2.72 -3.86 19.89
C SER A 900 2.31 -4.52 18.56
N THR A 901 2.03 -3.74 17.52
CA THR A 901 1.73 -4.32 16.19
C THR A 901 2.92 -5.08 15.61
N ALA A 902 4.15 -4.63 15.83
CA ALA A 902 5.36 -5.33 15.41
C ALA A 902 5.54 -6.66 16.18
N VAL A 903 5.33 -6.65 17.51
CA VAL A 903 5.37 -7.86 18.34
C VAL A 903 4.35 -8.88 17.86
N TRP A 904 3.08 -8.46 17.67
CA TRP A 904 2.04 -9.40 17.26
C TRP A 904 2.19 -9.86 15.82
N ALA A 905 2.62 -9.00 14.90
CA ALA A 905 2.97 -9.41 13.53
C ALA A 905 4.11 -10.46 13.54
N SER A 906 5.11 -10.30 14.42
CA SER A 906 6.17 -11.31 14.61
C SER A 906 5.64 -12.61 15.21
N VAL A 907 4.82 -12.55 16.26
CA VAL A 907 4.22 -13.76 16.89
C VAL A 907 3.33 -14.51 15.90
N LEU A 908 2.54 -13.77 15.12
CA LEU A 908 1.56 -14.29 14.16
C LEU A 908 2.10 -14.38 12.73
N ARG A 909 3.43 -14.38 12.55
CA ARG A 909 4.11 -14.44 11.25
C ARG A 909 3.81 -15.69 10.41
N ARG A 910 3.19 -16.71 11.00
CA ARG A 910 2.74 -17.93 10.30
C ARG A 910 1.21 -18.06 10.25
N HIS A 911 0.51 -17.03 10.68
CA HIS A 911 -0.95 -16.98 10.63
C HIS A 911 -1.41 -16.76 9.18
N LEU A 912 -2.50 -17.42 8.78
CA LEU A 912 -3.03 -17.34 7.40
C LEU A 912 -3.28 -15.88 6.97
N MET A 913 -3.82 -15.07 7.88
CA MET A 913 -4.13 -13.65 7.67
C MET A 913 -2.97 -12.68 7.93
N LEU A 914 -1.70 -13.13 7.86
CA LEU A 914 -0.55 -12.23 8.08
C LEU A 914 -0.57 -11.05 7.12
N TYR A 915 -0.80 -11.31 5.84
CA TYR A 915 -0.69 -10.31 4.78
C TYR A 915 -1.97 -9.50 4.58
N ALA A 916 -3.16 -10.06 4.84
CA ALA A 916 -4.40 -9.28 4.92
C ALA A 916 -4.49 -8.35 6.15
N ILE A 917 -4.04 -8.80 7.34
CA ILE A 917 -4.36 -8.11 8.61
C ILE A 917 -3.12 -7.53 9.29
N PHE A 918 -2.17 -8.39 9.68
CA PHE A 918 -1.14 -8.01 10.65
C PHE A 918 0.00 -7.19 10.03
N CYS A 919 0.47 -7.55 8.84
CA CYS A 919 1.53 -6.86 8.13
C CYS A 919 1.10 -5.43 7.71
N PRO A 920 -0.03 -5.22 7.01
CA PRO A 920 -0.49 -3.86 6.67
C PRO A 920 -0.74 -2.99 7.90
N ARG A 921 -1.27 -3.56 8.99
CA ARG A 921 -1.48 -2.84 10.25
C ARG A 921 -0.18 -2.37 10.88
N PHE A 922 0.86 -3.20 10.87
CA PHE A 922 2.21 -2.83 11.32
C PHE A 922 2.80 -1.73 10.43
N LEU A 923 2.75 -1.87 9.10
CA LEU A 923 3.29 -0.89 8.16
C LEU A 923 2.67 0.50 8.37
N MET A 924 1.34 0.56 8.49
CA MET A 924 0.61 1.80 8.78
C MET A 924 0.96 2.37 10.17
N ALA A 925 1.13 1.51 11.19
CA ALA A 925 1.55 1.95 12.52
C ALA A 925 2.96 2.57 12.52
N GLY A 926 3.90 1.95 11.80
CA GLY A 926 5.26 2.43 11.65
C GLY A 926 5.33 3.76 10.90
N ALA A 927 4.62 3.88 9.78
CA ALA A 927 4.51 5.12 9.02
C ALA A 927 3.92 6.25 9.89
N LEU A 928 2.82 5.95 10.60
CA LEU A 928 2.18 6.93 11.48
C LEU A 928 3.09 7.35 12.64
N LEU A 929 3.85 6.43 13.24
CA LEU A 929 4.81 6.77 14.30
C LEU A 929 5.83 7.82 13.83
N LEU A 930 6.43 7.61 12.64
CA LEU A 930 7.39 8.55 12.07
C LEU A 930 6.76 9.91 11.74
N ILE A 931 5.52 9.94 11.26
CA ILE A 931 4.78 11.19 11.03
C ILE A 931 4.60 11.94 12.35
N ILE A 932 4.21 11.25 13.42
CA ILE A 932 4.00 11.86 14.74
C ILE A 932 5.33 12.37 15.34
N ASP A 933 6.44 11.66 15.14
CA ASP A 933 7.77 12.12 15.54
C ASP A 933 8.17 13.41 14.80
N VAL A 934 7.94 13.48 13.49
CA VAL A 934 8.21 14.68 12.68
C VAL A 934 7.35 15.86 13.16
N ILE A 935 6.07 15.64 13.48
CA ILE A 935 5.20 16.68 14.03
C ILE A 935 5.72 17.16 15.40
N ALA A 936 6.19 16.26 16.26
CA ALA A 936 6.78 16.63 17.55
C ALA A 936 8.04 17.50 17.38
N ILE A 937 8.88 17.21 16.38
CA ILE A 937 10.03 18.07 16.01
C ILE A 937 9.55 19.44 15.53
N ILE A 938 8.61 19.50 14.60
CA ILE A 938 8.09 20.77 14.06
C ILE A 938 7.54 21.64 15.19
N ILE A 939 6.73 21.07 16.08
CA ILE A 939 6.08 21.84 17.14
C ILE A 939 7.07 22.26 18.22
N SER A 940 8.02 21.40 18.59
CA SER A 940 9.08 21.78 19.53
C SER A 940 9.98 22.88 18.95
N LEU A 941 10.33 22.85 17.66
CA LEU A 941 11.07 23.92 16.97
C LEU A 941 10.30 25.24 17.00
N ILE A 942 9.02 25.18 16.66
CA ILE A 942 8.09 26.30 16.71
C ILE A 942 8.08 26.95 18.10
N THR A 943 7.97 26.15 19.16
CA THR A 943 7.85 26.66 20.52
C THR A 943 9.21 27.09 21.09
N ALA A 944 10.32 26.49 20.63
CA ALA A 944 11.69 26.96 20.86
C ALA A 944 11.98 28.32 20.20
N VAL A 945 11.47 28.60 19.00
CA VAL A 945 11.67 29.90 18.32
C VAL A 945 10.85 31.01 18.97
N ASN A 946 9.66 30.68 19.47
CA ASN A 946 8.72 31.66 20.04
C ASN A 946 8.95 31.97 21.52
N THR A 947 9.77 31.19 22.22
CA THR A 947 10.19 31.47 23.60
C THR A 947 11.44 32.35 23.59
N LYS A 948 11.32 33.58 24.13
CA LYS A 948 12.42 34.56 24.25
C LYS A 948 13.25 34.32 25.50
#